data_AF-A0A850TCB1-F1
#
_entry.id   AF-A0A850TCB1-F1
#
_cell.length_a   1.000
_cell.length_b   1.000
_cell.length_c   1.000
_cell.angle_alpha   90.00
_cell.angle_beta   90.00
_cell.angle_gamma   90.00
#
_symmetry.space_group_name_H-M   'P 1'
#
loop_
_entity.id
_entity.type
_entity.pdbx_description
1 polymer ?
#
loop_
_entity_poly.entity_id
_entity_poly.type
_entity_poly.pdbx_seq_one_letter_code
_entity_poly.pdbx_strand_id
1 'polypeptide(L)'
;MMQQLKLIQIFVFACVVVIFLNQLIGNAHAVTPSQVLVLYNADWKADDPLTDPGQDSKEIADHYIFMHTDPKTGEKPYVLGLSCANAPKHLKGSSLNEHHLSERSHDNASGVVLRKNGKILKFAKDDMRDSRLLEFTLPRKKGEKWLFDSLKIQLKKNLKNAVLLVDNGKSRHGNRVQVRTDGPWNLRTNARSFLTGSFSAHASCKDASGKLHKWEAKFTDFQDVEFSETGPDRKRDDRMYLLYIEDQVKKFLEAPENIRADGTLLKDHILFMVVCYGLPRTVVAPYGIARGITDHINNYGSIISLEQRLQLMYYDLEAIMGSKPQPQRFRGKSPFTAFYFRTPQAKPLFGKKANPFMHPLVYQKKDSALDKIQAPVSFSSEERKRFKKRQLFFVMRVDAPTPMAARGLIDRAVYASRYGGLAMGEMDGMVNEKTVDRVGHLEWTSAGQWLWEKGIYHLYYGGAGRDLLAFLRFSPMEGFFNREPVYLPGGIAGTVTSHNGWNKREMIRDIAMGVTVTAGVAKVYNGAPHIHNKSWWDDEIFYPFFLKGCTVGEVLLMNQAHLGWITTFIGDPLYSWPLSGSKDTTTPEFEQNRDVHIITKKGADNAQEVWLKVKLHSFSASPEAAQLKATSSSGKVALCESFEGIPYVFLGNKKEVVNQKWQLEVKDPYGNKYMTYIDLH
;
A
#
# COMPACT_ATOMS: atom_id res chain seq x y z
N MET A 1 43.85 50.64 -8.28
CA MET A 1 42.39 50.57 -8.55
C MET A 1 41.99 49.38 -9.43
N MET A 2 42.60 49.16 -10.61
CA MET A 2 42.25 48.03 -11.50
C MET A 2 42.42 46.62 -10.91
N GLN A 3 43.38 46.41 -10.01
CA GLN A 3 43.63 45.09 -9.39
C GLN A 3 42.56 44.70 -8.36
N GLN A 4 42.04 45.67 -7.59
CA GLN A 4 40.94 45.42 -6.65
C GLN A 4 39.63 45.09 -7.36
N LEU A 5 39.37 45.69 -8.53
CA LEU A 5 38.17 45.41 -9.31
C LEU A 5 38.12 43.97 -9.83
N LYS A 6 39.27 43.40 -10.22
CA LYS A 6 39.38 42.00 -10.68
C LYS A 6 39.16 40.99 -9.56
N LEU A 7 39.65 41.27 -8.36
CA LEU A 7 39.46 40.41 -7.18
C LEU A 7 37.99 40.35 -6.76
N ILE A 8 37.29 41.48 -6.80
CA ILE A 8 35.85 41.54 -6.49
C ILE A 8 35.05 40.76 -7.55
N GLN A 9 35.37 40.89 -8.84
CA GLN A 9 34.70 40.16 -9.90
C GLN A 9 34.91 38.63 -9.80
N ILE A 10 36.13 38.18 -9.49
CA ILE A 10 36.42 36.75 -9.27
C ILE A 10 35.68 36.21 -8.05
N PHE A 11 35.62 36.99 -6.95
CA PHE A 11 34.89 36.60 -5.75
C PHE A 11 33.38 36.51 -6.00
N VAL A 12 32.79 37.50 -6.68
CA VAL A 12 31.37 37.47 -7.05
C VAL A 12 31.07 36.31 -7.99
N PHE A 13 31.94 36.03 -8.97
CA PHE A 13 31.78 34.89 -9.86
C PHE A 13 31.88 33.56 -9.10
N ALA A 14 32.82 33.42 -8.17
CA ALA A 14 32.93 32.23 -7.31
C ALA A 14 31.69 32.07 -6.41
N CYS A 15 31.18 33.14 -5.81
CA CYS A 15 29.95 33.08 -5.02
C CYS A 15 28.73 32.72 -5.87
N VAL A 16 28.59 33.30 -7.07
CA VAL A 16 27.51 32.96 -8.00
C VAL A 16 27.63 31.51 -8.46
N VAL A 17 28.84 31.01 -8.75
CA VAL A 17 29.09 29.61 -9.12
C VAL A 17 28.82 28.66 -7.96
N VAL A 18 29.17 29.00 -6.71
CA VAL A 18 28.83 28.19 -5.52
C VAL A 18 27.34 28.19 -5.24
N ILE A 19 26.64 29.32 -5.40
CA ILE A 19 25.18 29.41 -5.26
C ILE A 19 24.49 28.64 -6.39
N PHE A 20 24.98 28.75 -7.64
CA PHE A 20 24.48 27.96 -8.77
C PHE A 20 24.78 26.47 -8.63
N LEU A 21 25.96 26.09 -8.13
CA LEU A 21 26.30 24.69 -7.84
C LEU A 21 25.44 24.14 -6.70
N ASN A 22 25.16 24.92 -5.65
CA ASN A 22 24.21 24.54 -4.58
C ASN A 22 22.74 24.54 -5.03
N GLN A 23 22.41 25.18 -6.15
CA GLN A 23 21.08 25.09 -6.79
C GLN A 23 21.01 23.98 -7.86
N LEU A 24 22.14 23.61 -8.47
CA LEU A 24 22.28 22.51 -9.45
C LEU A 24 22.44 21.15 -8.77
N ILE A 25 23.06 21.10 -7.59
CA ILE A 25 22.87 20.04 -6.62
C ILE A 25 21.47 20.30 -6.06
N GLY A 26 20.46 19.69 -6.66
CA GLY A 26 19.12 19.69 -6.09
C GLY A 26 19.20 19.11 -4.69
N ASN A 27 19.37 19.96 -3.68
CA ASN A 27 19.21 19.58 -2.29
C ASN A 27 17.72 19.23 -2.17
N ALA A 28 17.41 17.94 -2.35
CA ALA A 28 16.23 17.37 -1.72
C ALA A 28 16.31 17.83 -0.26
N HIS A 29 15.38 18.70 0.16
CA HIS A 29 15.28 19.07 1.56
C HIS A 29 15.05 17.76 2.31
N ALA A 30 16.08 17.26 2.99
CA ALA A 30 16.02 15.99 3.68
C ALA A 30 14.85 16.03 4.66
N VAL A 31 13.97 15.05 4.56
CA VAL A 31 12.84 14.90 5.48
C VAL A 31 13.41 14.75 6.89
N THR A 32 13.00 15.64 7.77
CA THR A 32 13.45 15.62 9.18
C THR A 32 12.60 14.66 10.01
N PRO A 33 13.15 14.10 11.11
CA PRO A 33 12.39 13.18 11.97
C PRO A 33 11.07 13.76 12.47
N SER A 34 11.02 15.07 12.76
CA SER A 34 9.79 15.72 13.23
C SER A 34 8.69 15.83 12.17
N GLN A 35 8.97 15.56 10.89
CA GLN A 35 7.96 15.51 9.84
C GLN A 35 7.25 14.15 9.77
N VAL A 36 7.50 13.26 10.74
CA VAL A 36 6.89 11.93 10.84
C VAL A 36 5.98 11.83 12.07
N LEU A 37 4.80 11.23 11.87
CA LEU A 37 3.90 10.82 12.94
C LEU A 37 3.82 9.28 13.00
N VAL A 38 4.20 8.71 14.14
CA VAL A 38 4.13 7.28 14.42
C VAL A 38 2.81 6.95 15.12
N LEU A 39 2.05 6.03 14.56
CA LEU A 39 0.77 5.56 15.08
C LEU A 39 0.93 4.12 15.60
N TYR A 40 0.56 3.89 16.85
CA TYR A 40 0.56 2.55 17.43
C TYR A 40 -0.79 2.21 18.08
N ASN A 41 -1.05 0.93 18.27
CA ASN A 41 -2.25 0.45 18.94
C ASN A 41 -2.00 0.44 20.45
N ALA A 42 -2.58 1.40 21.17
CA ALA A 42 -2.44 1.51 22.62
C ALA A 42 -3.29 0.49 23.39
N ASP A 43 -4.20 -0.21 22.71
CA ASP A 43 -5.03 -1.30 23.27
C ASP A 43 -4.45 -2.68 22.96
N TRP A 44 -3.23 -2.75 22.41
CA TRP A 44 -2.56 -4.01 22.11
C TRP A 44 -2.25 -4.75 23.40
N LYS A 45 -2.49 -6.07 23.40
CA LYS A 45 -2.35 -6.90 24.61
C LYS A 45 -1.33 -8.02 24.47
N ALA A 46 -0.89 -8.31 23.25
CA ALA A 46 0.13 -9.34 23.08
C ALA A 46 1.50 -8.77 23.48
N ASP A 47 2.30 -9.68 24.02
CA ASP A 47 3.64 -9.49 24.55
C ASP A 47 4.42 -10.74 24.11
N ASP A 48 5.15 -10.64 22.99
CA ASP A 48 5.93 -11.76 22.49
C ASP A 48 7.15 -11.96 23.41
N PRO A 49 7.44 -13.18 23.89
CA PRO A 49 8.60 -13.42 24.75
C PRO A 49 9.96 -13.01 24.13
N LEU A 50 10.03 -12.84 22.80
CA LEU A 50 11.23 -12.39 22.10
C LEU A 50 11.46 -10.89 22.15
N THR A 51 10.42 -10.10 22.43
CA THR A 51 10.49 -8.64 22.51
C THR A 51 10.78 -8.17 23.95
N ASP A 52 10.85 -6.87 24.20
CA ASP A 52 11.02 -6.32 25.54
C ASP A 52 9.66 -6.40 26.30
N PRO A 53 9.65 -6.64 27.63
CA PRO A 53 8.40 -6.80 28.37
C PRO A 53 7.46 -5.59 28.20
N GLY A 54 6.24 -5.82 27.71
CA GLY A 54 5.30 -4.73 27.50
C GLY A 54 4.22 -5.04 26.47
N GLN A 55 3.81 -4.02 25.70
CA GLN A 55 2.94 -4.22 24.54
C GLN A 55 3.77 -4.10 23.26
N ASP A 56 3.74 -5.12 22.41
CA ASP A 56 4.57 -5.17 21.20
C ASP A 56 4.39 -3.93 20.31
N SER A 57 3.14 -3.48 20.13
CA SER A 57 2.83 -2.34 19.25
C SER A 57 3.55 -1.06 19.68
N LYS A 58 3.63 -0.81 21.00
CA LYS A 58 4.32 0.36 21.56
C LYS A 58 5.83 0.18 21.48
N GLU A 59 6.36 -1.01 21.72
CA GLU A 59 7.79 -1.26 21.57
C GLU A 59 8.26 -0.94 20.15
N ILE A 60 7.53 -1.40 19.11
CA ILE A 60 7.90 -1.10 17.73
C ILE A 60 7.86 0.41 17.45
N ALA A 61 6.88 1.12 18.01
CA ALA A 61 6.80 2.58 17.87
C ALA A 61 7.93 3.30 18.60
N ASP A 62 8.23 2.91 19.84
CA ASP A 62 9.33 3.47 20.63
C ASP A 62 10.68 3.19 19.95
N HIS A 63 10.88 1.99 19.39
CA HIS A 63 12.08 1.62 18.64
C HIS A 63 12.21 2.46 17.37
N TYR A 64 11.11 2.68 16.63
CA TYR A 64 11.11 3.59 15.47
C TYR A 64 11.57 5.00 15.86
N ILE A 65 11.00 5.55 16.95
CA ILE A 65 11.36 6.88 17.45
C ILE A 65 12.83 6.92 17.86
N PHE A 66 13.30 5.90 18.57
CA PHE A 66 14.69 5.80 19.02
C PHE A 66 15.67 5.78 17.83
N MET A 67 15.40 4.94 16.84
CA MET A 67 16.26 4.79 15.65
C MET A 67 16.24 6.01 14.72
N HIS A 68 15.19 6.83 14.77
CA HIS A 68 15.06 8.07 13.98
C HIS A 68 15.24 9.36 14.79
N THR A 69 15.59 9.27 16.06
CA THR A 69 15.95 10.47 16.83
C THR A 69 17.31 10.97 16.34
N ASP A 70 17.36 12.22 15.88
CA ASP A 70 18.62 12.87 15.51
C ASP A 70 19.48 13.02 16.78
N PRO A 71 20.64 12.35 16.84
CA PRO A 71 21.51 12.37 18.02
C PRO A 71 22.09 13.77 18.30
N LYS A 72 22.17 14.65 17.31
CA LYS A 72 22.76 16.00 17.45
C LYS A 72 21.73 17.01 17.94
N THR A 73 20.55 17.01 17.36
CA THR A 73 19.51 18.01 17.65
C THR A 73 18.49 17.53 18.69
N GLY A 74 18.38 16.22 18.91
CA GLY A 74 17.32 15.60 19.70
C GLY A 74 15.96 15.63 19.00
N GLU A 75 15.89 16.09 17.75
CA GLU A 75 14.68 16.08 16.95
C GLU A 75 14.24 14.63 16.69
N LYS A 76 12.95 14.35 16.88
CA LYS A 76 12.42 13.00 16.82
C LYS A 76 11.01 12.96 16.21
N PRO A 77 10.55 11.79 15.74
CA PRO A 77 9.18 11.61 15.30
C PRO A 77 8.16 11.89 16.42
N TYR A 78 7.00 12.40 16.02
CA TYR A 78 5.84 12.47 16.90
C TYR A 78 5.21 11.08 17.06
N VAL A 79 4.54 10.84 18.18
CA VAL A 79 3.93 9.54 18.47
C VAL A 79 2.52 9.71 19.02
N LEU A 80 1.60 8.87 18.54
CA LEU A 80 0.22 8.80 18.99
C LEU A 80 -0.22 7.35 19.18
N GLY A 81 -0.65 7.03 20.40
CA GLY A 81 -1.32 5.77 20.72
C GLY A 81 -2.81 5.87 20.45
N LEU A 82 -3.30 5.07 19.51
CA LEU A 82 -4.72 4.97 19.18
C LEU A 82 -5.42 4.01 20.14
N SER A 83 -6.56 4.41 20.69
CA SER A 83 -7.31 3.60 21.66
C SER A 83 -8.82 3.69 21.46
N CYS A 84 -9.50 2.58 21.66
CA CYS A 84 -10.96 2.46 21.76
C CYS A 84 -11.49 2.87 23.14
N ALA A 85 -10.63 3.09 24.15
CA ALA A 85 -11.05 3.33 25.54
C ALA A 85 -11.96 4.55 25.69
N ASN A 86 -11.67 5.60 24.93
CA ASN A 86 -12.38 6.89 24.93
C ASN A 86 -13.70 6.87 24.17
N ALA A 87 -14.05 5.76 23.50
CA ALA A 87 -15.32 5.68 22.78
C ALA A 87 -16.51 5.51 23.74
N PRO A 88 -17.66 6.12 23.40
CA PRO A 88 -18.91 5.92 24.12
C PRO A 88 -19.22 4.43 24.31
N LYS A 89 -19.63 4.03 25.53
CA LYS A 89 -19.88 2.61 25.89
C LYS A 89 -20.77 1.87 24.88
N HIS A 90 -21.77 2.54 24.31
CA HIS A 90 -22.70 1.95 23.34
C HIS A 90 -22.07 1.66 21.97
N LEU A 91 -20.84 2.13 21.69
CA LEU A 91 -20.11 1.95 20.42
C LEU A 91 -18.92 0.96 20.51
N LYS A 92 -18.63 0.39 21.69
CA LYS A 92 -17.48 -0.52 21.95
C LYS A 92 -17.57 -1.92 21.31
N GLY A 93 -18.02 -2.02 20.06
CA GLY A 93 -18.23 -3.31 19.36
C GLY A 93 -17.09 -3.76 18.46
N SER A 94 -16.09 -2.90 18.20
CA SER A 94 -14.97 -3.19 17.30
C SER A 94 -13.66 -2.90 18.00
N SER A 95 -12.65 -3.72 17.72
CA SER A 95 -11.33 -3.62 18.35
C SER A 95 -10.26 -3.22 17.34
N LEU A 96 -9.32 -2.37 17.75
CA LEU A 96 -8.10 -2.09 16.99
C LEU A 96 -7.19 -3.34 16.87
N ASN A 97 -7.40 -4.36 17.69
CA ASN A 97 -6.62 -5.60 17.67
C ASN A 97 -7.03 -6.56 16.52
N GLU A 98 -8.08 -6.22 15.75
CA GLU A 98 -8.52 -7.03 14.61
C GLU A 98 -7.74 -6.68 13.33
N HIS A 99 -7.50 -7.67 12.46
CA HIS A 99 -6.88 -7.43 11.15
C HIS A 99 -7.69 -6.49 10.25
N HIS A 100 -9.01 -6.44 10.43
CA HIS A 100 -9.92 -5.53 9.75
C HIS A 100 -10.72 -4.79 10.81
N LEU A 101 -10.77 -3.46 10.73
CA LEU A 101 -11.63 -2.69 11.62
C LEU A 101 -13.09 -2.88 11.20
N SER A 102 -13.77 -3.76 11.93
CA SER A 102 -15.15 -4.13 11.66
C SER A 102 -16.11 -2.96 11.89
N GLU A 103 -17.14 -2.86 11.06
CA GLU A 103 -18.16 -1.81 11.11
C GLU A 103 -19.54 -2.40 11.43
N ARG A 104 -20.35 -1.63 12.16
CA ARG A 104 -21.71 -2.07 12.54
C ARG A 104 -22.75 -1.78 11.47
N SER A 105 -22.60 -0.66 10.76
CA SER A 105 -23.46 -0.33 9.62
C SER A 105 -22.83 -0.81 8.33
N HIS A 106 -23.67 -1.29 7.43
CA HIS A 106 -23.29 -1.80 6.11
C HIS A 106 -24.41 -1.55 5.09
N ASP A 107 -25.23 -0.52 5.30
CA ASP A 107 -26.43 -0.24 4.53
C ASP A 107 -26.21 0.84 3.45
N ASN A 108 -25.00 1.41 3.39
CA ASN A 108 -24.57 2.43 2.45
C ASN A 108 -23.49 1.95 1.48
N ALA A 109 -23.43 0.65 1.17
CA ALA A 109 -22.45 0.05 0.26
C ALA A 109 -22.46 0.61 -1.20
N SER A 110 -23.36 1.54 -1.52
CA SER A 110 -23.45 2.21 -2.83
C SER A 110 -23.19 3.72 -2.78
N GLY A 111 -23.04 4.31 -1.58
CA GLY A 111 -22.89 5.74 -1.34
C GLY A 111 -24.09 6.58 -1.81
N VAL A 112 -25.25 5.94 -1.99
CA VAL A 112 -26.48 6.58 -2.51
C VAL A 112 -27.71 5.99 -1.83
N VAL A 113 -28.77 6.80 -1.78
CA VAL A 113 -30.08 6.39 -1.23
C VAL A 113 -31.20 6.71 -2.19
N LEU A 114 -32.28 5.93 -2.10
CA LEU A 114 -33.55 6.24 -2.75
C LEU A 114 -34.40 7.11 -1.82
N ARG A 115 -34.64 8.36 -2.21
CA ARG A 115 -35.55 9.28 -1.53
C ARG A 115 -36.81 9.46 -2.37
N LYS A 116 -37.97 9.24 -1.76
CA LYS A 116 -39.27 9.65 -2.33
C LYS A 116 -40.08 10.39 -1.29
N ASN A 117 -40.66 11.52 -1.69
CA ASN A 117 -41.51 12.35 -0.82
C ASN A 117 -40.85 12.67 0.53
N GLY A 118 -39.55 13.00 0.51
CA GLY A 118 -38.78 13.31 1.71
C GLY A 118 -38.36 12.12 2.58
N LYS A 119 -38.87 10.90 2.33
CA LYS A 119 -38.56 9.69 3.10
C LYS A 119 -37.52 8.83 2.38
N ILE A 120 -36.54 8.33 3.12
CA ILE A 120 -35.61 7.30 2.64
C ILE A 120 -36.36 5.97 2.69
N LEU A 121 -36.54 5.33 1.53
CA LEU A 121 -37.54 4.26 1.40
C LEU A 121 -37.01 2.84 1.69
N LYS A 122 -35.81 2.48 1.23
CA LYS A 122 -35.31 1.09 1.30
C LYS A 122 -33.79 0.97 1.19
N PHE A 123 -33.32 -0.20 1.65
CA PHE A 123 -32.03 -0.84 1.34
C PHE A 123 -31.78 -0.89 -0.18
N ALA A 124 -30.57 -0.57 -0.62
CA ALA A 124 -30.08 -0.94 -1.95
C ALA A 124 -29.55 -2.39 -1.94
N LYS A 125 -30.39 -3.36 -1.58
CA LYS A 125 -30.13 -4.77 -1.95
C LYS A 125 -30.33 -4.95 -3.45
N ASP A 126 -31.22 -4.13 -4.00
CA ASP A 126 -31.48 -3.96 -5.42
C ASP A 126 -30.59 -2.84 -5.95
N ASP A 127 -29.50 -3.23 -6.57
CA ASP A 127 -28.82 -2.53 -7.65
C ASP A 127 -29.75 -1.57 -8.47
N MET A 128 -29.81 -0.30 -8.05
CA MET A 128 -30.73 0.72 -8.58
C MET A 128 -30.36 1.12 -10.02
N ARG A 129 -31.00 0.52 -11.04
CA ARG A 129 -30.74 0.85 -12.44
C ARG A 129 -31.19 2.27 -12.80
N ASP A 130 -30.38 2.97 -13.59
CA ASP A 130 -30.70 4.30 -14.08
C ASP A 130 -31.75 4.28 -15.19
N SER A 131 -32.92 4.89 -14.93
CA SER A 131 -34.04 5.01 -15.88
C SER A 131 -33.67 5.70 -17.20
N ARG A 132 -32.55 6.40 -17.27
CA ARG A 132 -32.05 7.05 -18.49
C ARG A 132 -31.21 6.11 -19.36
N LEU A 133 -30.73 4.98 -18.85
CA LEU A 133 -29.78 4.11 -19.55
C LEU A 133 -30.32 2.69 -19.69
N LEU A 134 -31.18 2.47 -20.69
CA LEU A 134 -31.66 1.14 -21.02
C LEU A 134 -30.81 0.55 -22.14
N GLU A 135 -30.13 -0.55 -21.83
CA GLU A 135 -29.42 -1.38 -22.81
C GLU A 135 -29.83 -2.85 -22.61
N PHE A 136 -30.19 -3.53 -23.70
CA PHE A 136 -30.54 -4.94 -23.72
C PHE A 136 -29.76 -5.64 -24.84
N THR A 137 -29.14 -6.77 -24.51
CA THR A 137 -28.48 -7.63 -25.49
C THR A 137 -29.15 -8.99 -25.48
N LEU A 138 -29.68 -9.42 -26.63
CA LEU A 138 -30.32 -10.73 -26.74
C LEU A 138 -29.26 -11.83 -26.47
N PRO A 139 -29.47 -12.73 -25.50
CA PRO A 139 -28.49 -13.76 -25.16
C PRO A 139 -28.15 -14.64 -26.36
N ARG A 140 -26.90 -15.05 -26.51
CA ARG A 140 -26.51 -16.05 -27.50
C ARG A 140 -25.91 -17.26 -26.79
N LYS A 141 -26.62 -18.39 -26.79
CA LYS A 141 -25.99 -19.68 -26.49
C LYS A 141 -25.68 -20.43 -27.77
N LYS A 142 -24.66 -21.28 -27.73
CA LYS A 142 -24.26 -22.13 -28.85
C LYS A 142 -25.45 -23.02 -29.25
N GLY A 143 -25.89 -22.93 -30.50
CA GLY A 143 -27.03 -23.69 -31.04
C GLY A 143 -28.41 -23.04 -30.91
N GLU A 144 -28.57 -21.99 -30.09
CA GLU A 144 -29.84 -21.25 -29.99
C GLU A 144 -29.97 -20.26 -31.17
N LYS A 145 -30.99 -20.45 -32.02
CA LYS A 145 -31.42 -19.48 -33.03
C LYS A 145 -32.68 -18.78 -32.55
N TRP A 146 -32.68 -17.45 -32.57
CA TRP A 146 -33.82 -16.63 -32.15
C TRP A 146 -34.72 -16.28 -33.32
N LEU A 147 -36.04 -16.30 -33.10
CA LEU A 147 -37.03 -15.81 -34.04
C LEU A 147 -37.20 -14.29 -33.84
N PHE A 148 -36.44 -13.49 -34.60
CA PHE A 148 -36.40 -12.03 -34.41
C PHE A 148 -37.75 -11.34 -34.63
N ASP A 149 -38.60 -11.89 -35.48
CA ASP A 149 -39.99 -11.48 -35.68
C ASP A 149 -40.86 -11.64 -34.42
N SER A 150 -40.43 -12.44 -33.44
CA SER A 150 -41.10 -12.56 -32.14
C SER A 150 -40.51 -11.67 -31.04
N LEU A 151 -39.41 -10.95 -31.32
CA LEU A 151 -38.71 -10.12 -30.34
C LEU A 151 -39.51 -8.85 -30.02
N LYS A 152 -39.87 -8.70 -28.76
CA LYS A 152 -40.59 -7.53 -28.22
C LYS A 152 -39.89 -6.97 -27.01
N ILE A 153 -39.80 -5.64 -26.92
CA ILE A 153 -39.32 -4.94 -25.73
C ILE A 153 -40.28 -3.80 -25.40
N GLN A 154 -40.77 -3.76 -24.17
CA GLN A 154 -41.73 -2.77 -23.69
C GLN A 154 -41.34 -2.24 -22.31
N LEU A 155 -41.69 -0.99 -22.04
CA LEU A 155 -41.58 -0.37 -20.72
C LEU A 155 -42.95 -0.37 -20.06
N LYS A 156 -43.01 -0.60 -18.75
CA LYS A 156 -44.24 -0.61 -17.96
C LYS A 156 -44.05 0.13 -16.65
N LYS A 157 -44.84 1.17 -16.42
CA LYS A 157 -44.93 1.84 -15.11
C LYS A 157 -46.07 1.25 -14.27
N ASN A 158 -47.19 0.95 -14.91
CA ASN A 158 -48.35 0.25 -14.37
C ASN A 158 -49.14 -0.38 -15.53
N LEU A 159 -50.26 -1.05 -15.26
CA LEU A 159 -51.07 -1.73 -16.30
C LEU A 159 -51.59 -0.79 -17.40
N LYS A 160 -51.76 0.50 -17.11
CA LYS A 160 -52.29 1.51 -18.05
C LYS A 160 -51.19 2.26 -18.81
N ASN A 161 -49.97 2.28 -18.27
CA ASN A 161 -48.84 3.03 -18.82
C ASN A 161 -47.74 2.05 -19.30
N ALA A 162 -47.94 1.55 -20.52
CA ALA A 162 -46.98 0.70 -21.21
C ALA A 162 -46.55 1.34 -22.54
N VAL A 163 -45.25 1.30 -22.84
CA VAL A 163 -44.69 1.82 -24.10
C VAL A 163 -43.93 0.70 -24.80
N LEU A 164 -44.38 0.32 -25.98
CA LEU A 164 -43.69 -0.65 -26.83
C LEU A 164 -42.52 0.04 -27.54
N LEU A 165 -41.29 -0.42 -27.27
CA LEU A 165 -40.07 0.12 -27.87
C LEU A 165 -39.66 -0.64 -29.13
N VAL A 166 -39.76 -1.97 -29.07
CA VAL A 166 -39.39 -2.89 -30.15
C VAL A 166 -40.51 -3.87 -30.38
N ASP A 167 -40.82 -4.07 -31.65
CA ASP A 167 -41.73 -5.11 -32.12
C ASP A 167 -41.11 -5.76 -33.35
N ASN A 168 -41.22 -7.09 -33.45
CA ASN A 168 -40.62 -7.90 -34.51
C ASN A 168 -39.12 -7.58 -34.72
N GLY A 169 -38.40 -7.34 -33.63
CA GLY A 169 -36.97 -7.05 -33.63
C GLY A 169 -36.57 -5.68 -34.20
N LYS A 170 -37.54 -4.81 -34.53
CA LYS A 170 -37.33 -3.46 -35.08
C LYS A 170 -37.76 -2.37 -34.10
N SER A 171 -37.07 -1.23 -34.14
CA SER A 171 -37.43 -0.03 -33.38
C SER A 171 -38.81 0.48 -33.82
N ARG A 172 -39.67 0.84 -32.86
CA ARG A 172 -40.95 1.53 -33.10
C ARG A 172 -40.83 3.07 -33.04
N HIS A 173 -39.66 3.59 -32.69
CA HIS A 173 -39.45 5.01 -32.41
C HIS A 173 -38.25 5.59 -33.18
N GLY A 174 -37.96 5.03 -34.37
CA GLY A 174 -36.85 5.46 -35.22
C GLY A 174 -35.52 5.54 -34.47
N ASN A 175 -34.78 6.62 -34.67
CA ASN A 175 -33.44 6.85 -34.11
C ASN A 175 -33.41 7.06 -32.59
N ARG A 176 -34.57 7.23 -31.93
CA ARG A 176 -34.66 7.33 -30.46
C ARG A 176 -34.45 5.99 -29.76
N VAL A 177 -34.58 4.89 -30.49
CA VAL A 177 -34.26 3.54 -30.02
C VAL A 177 -33.28 2.94 -31.03
N GLN A 178 -32.02 2.86 -30.64
CA GLN A 178 -30.96 2.32 -31.49
C GLN A 178 -30.96 0.80 -31.36
N VAL A 179 -31.24 0.11 -32.47
CA VAL A 179 -31.15 -1.34 -32.58
C VAL A 179 -29.97 -1.67 -33.50
N ARG A 180 -29.11 -2.59 -33.05
CA ARG A 180 -28.00 -3.11 -33.85
C ARG A 180 -28.17 -4.60 -34.09
N THR A 181 -27.92 -5.01 -35.32
CA THR A 181 -28.05 -6.39 -35.81
C THR A 181 -26.75 -6.93 -36.39
N ASP A 182 -25.74 -6.08 -36.57
CA ASP A 182 -24.36 -6.38 -36.93
C ASP A 182 -23.62 -7.01 -35.74
N GLY A 183 -23.85 -8.30 -35.52
CA GLY A 183 -23.34 -9.04 -34.37
C GLY A 183 -24.47 -9.50 -33.44
N PRO A 184 -24.25 -9.59 -32.11
CA PRO A 184 -25.33 -9.85 -31.16
C PRO A 184 -26.40 -8.77 -31.24
N TRP A 185 -27.67 -9.18 -31.37
CA TRP A 185 -28.78 -8.23 -31.39
C TRP A 185 -28.76 -7.42 -30.10
N ASN A 186 -28.72 -6.09 -30.21
CA ASN A 186 -28.71 -5.21 -29.05
C ASN A 186 -29.56 -3.96 -29.28
N LEU A 187 -30.05 -3.41 -28.17
CA LEU A 187 -30.82 -2.19 -28.11
C LEU A 187 -30.21 -1.23 -27.09
N ARG A 188 -30.17 0.06 -27.44
CA ARG A 188 -29.82 1.16 -26.53
C ARG A 188 -30.80 2.33 -26.68
N THR A 189 -31.25 2.87 -25.56
CA THR A 189 -32.16 4.03 -25.57
C THR A 189 -32.14 4.80 -24.25
N ASN A 190 -32.49 6.09 -24.32
CA ASN A 190 -32.85 6.88 -23.16
C ASN A 190 -34.34 6.67 -22.83
N ALA A 191 -34.61 5.71 -21.94
CA ALA A 191 -35.96 5.28 -21.60
C ALA A 191 -36.79 6.37 -20.89
N ARG A 192 -36.16 7.35 -20.22
CA ARG A 192 -36.84 8.53 -19.65
C ARG A 192 -37.57 9.35 -20.71
N SER A 193 -37.11 9.33 -21.96
CA SER A 193 -37.78 10.04 -23.04
C SER A 193 -39.15 9.45 -23.41
N PHE A 194 -39.50 8.29 -22.88
CA PHE A 194 -40.76 7.58 -23.10
C PHE A 194 -41.61 7.46 -21.83
N LEU A 195 -40.98 7.22 -20.67
CA LEU A 195 -41.67 7.15 -19.38
C LEU A 195 -40.88 7.89 -18.30
N THR A 196 -41.55 8.82 -17.62
CA THR A 196 -41.03 9.49 -16.41
C THR A 196 -41.29 8.66 -15.16
N GLY A 197 -40.44 8.78 -14.14
CA GLY A 197 -40.54 7.97 -12.92
C GLY A 197 -39.83 6.61 -13.02
N SER A 198 -39.97 5.81 -11.96
CA SER A 198 -39.52 4.41 -11.95
C SER A 198 -40.42 3.54 -12.84
N PHE A 199 -39.86 2.52 -13.51
CA PHE A 199 -40.58 1.59 -14.38
C PHE A 199 -39.89 0.20 -14.46
N SER A 200 -40.57 -0.80 -15.01
CA SER A 200 -39.98 -2.09 -15.43
C SER A 200 -39.83 -2.15 -16.95
N ALA A 201 -38.70 -2.63 -17.45
CA ALA A 201 -38.54 -3.03 -18.84
C ALA A 201 -38.75 -4.54 -18.96
N HIS A 202 -39.53 -4.97 -19.94
CA HIS A 202 -39.80 -6.36 -20.23
C HIS A 202 -39.38 -6.66 -21.67
N ALA A 203 -38.61 -7.72 -21.85
CA ALA A 203 -38.23 -8.24 -23.15
C ALA A 203 -38.74 -9.67 -23.31
N SER A 204 -39.10 -10.07 -24.53
CA SER A 204 -39.46 -11.45 -24.83
C SER A 204 -39.11 -11.84 -26.24
N CYS A 205 -38.66 -13.06 -26.46
CA CYS A 205 -38.35 -13.61 -27.77
C CYS A 205 -38.59 -15.11 -27.78
N LYS A 206 -39.10 -15.66 -28.89
CA LYS A 206 -39.14 -17.09 -29.13
C LYS A 206 -37.82 -17.58 -29.70
N ASP A 207 -37.39 -18.76 -29.29
CA ASP A 207 -36.32 -19.48 -29.99
C ASP A 207 -36.89 -20.25 -31.20
N ALA A 208 -36.01 -20.89 -31.98
CA ALA A 208 -36.38 -21.65 -33.16
C ALA A 208 -37.28 -22.87 -32.86
N SER A 209 -37.38 -23.32 -31.61
CA SER A 209 -38.35 -24.36 -31.20
C SER A 209 -39.75 -23.79 -30.90
N GLY A 210 -39.91 -22.45 -30.97
CA GLY A 210 -41.13 -21.75 -30.63
C GLY A 210 -41.28 -21.44 -29.13
N LYS A 211 -40.33 -21.87 -28.28
CA LYS A 211 -40.36 -21.62 -26.84
C LYS A 211 -40.12 -20.13 -26.57
N LEU A 212 -41.01 -19.52 -25.78
CA LEU A 212 -40.94 -18.11 -25.41
C LEU A 212 -40.03 -17.89 -24.20
N HIS A 213 -39.02 -17.03 -24.36
CA HIS A 213 -38.16 -16.56 -23.29
C HIS A 213 -38.57 -15.14 -22.90
N LYS A 214 -38.52 -14.82 -21.60
CA LYS A 214 -38.91 -13.52 -21.06
C LYS A 214 -37.84 -13.02 -20.10
N TRP A 215 -37.59 -11.73 -20.13
CA TRP A 215 -36.65 -11.03 -19.26
C TRP A 215 -37.29 -9.76 -18.72
N GLU A 216 -36.96 -9.40 -17.49
CA GLU A 216 -37.42 -8.18 -16.84
C GLU A 216 -36.28 -7.49 -16.10
N ALA A 217 -36.30 -6.16 -16.09
CA ALA A 217 -35.45 -5.35 -15.23
C ALA A 217 -36.21 -4.13 -14.72
N LYS A 218 -36.08 -3.84 -13.42
CA LYS A 218 -36.59 -2.62 -12.78
C LYS A 218 -35.59 -1.48 -12.95
N PHE A 219 -36.12 -0.29 -13.21
CA PHE A 219 -35.40 0.97 -13.37
C PHE A 219 -35.91 2.01 -12.37
N THR A 220 -34.99 2.76 -11.79
CA THR A 220 -35.19 3.77 -10.77
C THR A 220 -35.08 5.15 -11.39
N ASP A 221 -35.96 6.08 -10.99
CA ASP A 221 -35.84 7.45 -11.48
C ASP A 221 -34.59 8.11 -10.88
N PHE A 222 -33.76 8.71 -11.73
CA PHE A 222 -32.57 9.43 -11.26
C PHE A 222 -32.93 10.64 -10.38
N GLN A 223 -34.16 11.18 -10.48
CA GLN A 223 -34.63 12.26 -9.61
C GLN A 223 -34.90 11.81 -8.18
N ASP A 224 -35.13 10.51 -7.97
CA ASP A 224 -35.37 9.92 -6.65
C ASP A 224 -34.07 9.45 -5.96
N VAL A 225 -32.92 9.60 -6.61
CA VAL A 225 -31.63 9.08 -6.11
C VAL A 225 -30.72 10.23 -5.69
N GLU A 226 -30.26 10.16 -4.45
CA GLU A 226 -29.38 11.16 -3.84
C GLU A 226 -28.10 10.49 -3.31
N PHE A 227 -27.03 11.28 -3.22
CA PHE A 227 -25.84 10.88 -2.50
C PHE A 227 -26.13 10.79 -1.00
N SER A 228 -25.51 9.82 -0.33
CA SER A 228 -25.61 9.67 1.11
C SER A 228 -24.28 9.21 1.69
N GLU A 229 -23.88 9.85 2.79
CA GLU A 229 -22.75 9.40 3.60
C GLU A 229 -23.13 8.30 4.61
N THR A 230 -24.40 8.24 4.97
CA THR A 230 -24.91 7.53 6.16
C THR A 230 -25.97 6.47 5.84
N GLY A 231 -26.23 6.22 4.57
CA GLY A 231 -27.26 5.26 4.16
C GLY A 231 -28.66 5.57 4.70
N PRO A 232 -29.57 4.58 4.66
CA PRO A 232 -30.90 4.68 5.25
C PRO A 232 -30.99 4.78 6.77
N ASP A 233 -30.11 4.12 7.52
CA ASP A 233 -30.14 4.11 8.99
C ASP A 233 -29.56 5.39 9.63
N ARG A 234 -29.05 6.30 8.79
CA ARG A 234 -28.43 7.57 9.14
C ARG A 234 -27.15 7.40 9.97
N LYS A 235 -26.46 6.28 9.84
CA LYS A 235 -25.14 6.03 10.43
C LYS A 235 -24.14 5.78 9.31
N ARG A 236 -22.95 6.34 9.48
CA ARG A 236 -21.86 6.09 8.53
C ARG A 236 -21.40 4.63 8.62
N ASP A 237 -21.15 4.03 7.46
CA ASP A 237 -20.59 2.68 7.33
C ASP A 237 -19.09 2.63 7.70
N ASP A 238 -18.44 3.78 7.87
CA ASP A 238 -17.03 3.92 8.29
C ASP A 238 -16.89 4.60 9.66
N ARG A 239 -17.91 4.49 10.51
CA ARG A 239 -17.96 5.22 11.79
C ARG A 239 -16.89 4.78 12.78
N MET A 240 -16.54 3.50 12.82
CA MET A 240 -15.49 3.01 13.71
C MET A 240 -14.12 3.51 13.26
N TYR A 241 -13.86 3.58 11.95
CA TYR A 241 -12.65 4.23 11.44
C TYR A 241 -12.55 5.71 11.87
N LEU A 242 -13.64 6.47 11.73
CA LEU A 242 -13.65 7.88 12.16
C LEU A 242 -13.35 8.01 13.65
N LEU A 243 -14.07 7.27 14.48
CA LEU A 243 -13.98 7.39 15.94
C LEU A 243 -12.65 6.89 16.52
N TYR A 244 -12.16 5.75 16.04
CA TYR A 244 -10.99 5.09 16.63
C TYR A 244 -9.66 5.51 16.00
N ILE A 245 -9.70 6.15 14.83
CA ILE A 245 -8.49 6.49 14.08
C ILE A 245 -8.52 7.95 13.64
N GLU A 246 -9.33 8.31 12.63
CA GLU A 246 -9.23 9.62 11.98
C GLU A 246 -9.46 10.80 12.94
N ASP A 247 -10.48 10.74 13.81
CA ASP A 247 -10.78 11.82 14.75
C ASP A 247 -9.64 12.01 15.78
N GLN A 248 -9.03 10.90 16.24
CA GLN A 248 -7.91 10.96 17.19
C GLN A 248 -6.65 11.55 16.53
N VAL A 249 -6.36 11.13 15.29
CA VAL A 249 -5.23 11.67 14.52
C VAL A 249 -5.44 13.15 14.21
N LYS A 250 -6.63 13.56 13.75
CA LYS A 250 -6.95 14.98 13.50
C LYS A 250 -6.84 15.81 14.76
N LYS A 251 -7.41 15.33 15.88
CA LYS A 251 -7.31 16.00 17.18
C LYS A 251 -5.85 16.21 17.57
N PHE A 252 -5.00 15.20 17.41
CA PHE A 252 -3.57 15.30 17.71
C PHE A 252 -2.86 16.30 16.78
N LEU A 253 -3.12 16.25 15.48
CA LEU A 253 -2.48 17.11 14.48
C LEU A 253 -2.88 18.59 14.59
N GLU A 254 -4.05 18.87 15.15
CA GLU A 254 -4.63 20.21 15.30
C GLU A 254 -4.56 20.75 16.74
N ALA A 255 -4.00 19.97 17.66
CA ALA A 255 -3.92 20.33 19.07
C ALA A 255 -2.98 21.55 19.26
N PRO A 256 -3.43 22.63 19.93
CA PRO A 256 -2.59 23.80 20.20
C PRO A 256 -1.28 23.47 20.95
N GLU A 257 -1.32 22.49 21.85
CA GLU A 257 -0.17 22.00 22.61
C GLU A 257 0.91 21.33 21.74
N ASN A 258 0.54 20.90 20.53
CA ASN A 258 1.44 20.26 19.57
C ASN A 258 1.96 21.22 18.49
N ILE A 259 1.57 22.50 18.54
CA ILE A 259 2.03 23.53 17.62
C ILE A 259 3.55 23.70 17.72
N ARG A 260 4.20 23.85 16.57
CA ARG A 260 5.63 24.17 16.51
C ARG A 260 5.92 25.56 17.06
N ALA A 261 7.16 25.82 17.46
CA ALA A 261 7.58 27.11 18.01
C ALA A 261 7.29 28.32 17.11
N ASP A 262 7.18 28.10 15.79
CA ASP A 262 6.85 29.11 14.77
C ASP A 262 5.33 29.32 14.56
N GLY A 263 4.48 28.62 15.32
CA GLY A 263 3.02 28.66 15.17
C GLY A 263 2.45 27.64 14.16
N THR A 264 3.30 26.85 13.49
CA THR A 264 2.83 25.87 12.50
C THR A 264 2.14 24.67 13.17
N LEU A 265 0.91 24.36 12.74
CA LEU A 265 0.19 23.15 13.18
C LEU A 265 0.84 21.88 12.61
N LEU A 266 0.78 20.77 13.36
CA LEU A 266 1.34 19.50 12.88
C LEU A 266 0.70 19.00 11.59
N LYS A 267 -0.59 19.27 11.35
CA LYS A 267 -1.21 18.89 10.05
C LYS A 267 -0.53 19.52 8.83
N ASP A 268 0.14 20.65 9.01
CA ASP A 268 0.85 21.39 7.96
C ASP A 268 2.36 21.10 7.97
N HIS A 269 2.88 20.54 9.07
CA HIS A 269 4.28 20.13 9.22
C HIS A 269 4.53 18.66 8.81
N ILE A 270 3.69 17.74 9.29
CA ILE A 270 3.85 16.29 9.10
C ILE A 270 3.64 15.92 7.63
N LEU A 271 4.60 15.17 7.09
CA LEU A 271 4.60 14.65 5.72
C LEU A 271 4.25 13.16 5.69
N PHE A 272 4.84 12.40 6.62
CA PHE A 272 4.73 10.94 6.67
C PHE A 272 3.98 10.49 7.92
N MET A 273 3.18 9.43 7.77
CA MET A 273 2.66 8.67 8.90
C MET A 273 3.16 7.23 8.83
N VAL A 274 3.56 6.70 9.99
CA VAL A 274 4.00 5.32 10.14
C VAL A 274 2.95 4.58 10.95
N VAL A 275 2.35 3.55 10.35
CA VAL A 275 1.42 2.64 11.03
C VAL A 275 2.22 1.46 11.59
N CYS A 276 2.38 1.39 12.90
CA CYS A 276 3.14 0.31 13.54
C CYS A 276 2.34 -0.99 13.65
N TYR A 277 3.08 -2.07 13.91
CA TYR A 277 2.59 -3.41 14.22
C TYR A 277 1.39 -3.37 15.18
N GLY A 278 0.39 -4.23 14.92
CA GLY A 278 -0.78 -4.40 15.78
C GLY A 278 -1.98 -3.50 15.49
N LEU A 279 -1.88 -2.53 14.57
CA LEU A 279 -3.05 -1.80 14.07
C LEU A 279 -3.79 -2.56 12.96
N PRO A 280 -5.09 -2.29 12.73
CA PRO A 280 -5.85 -2.93 11.66
C PRO A 280 -5.20 -2.72 10.29
N ARG A 281 -5.24 -3.74 9.44
CA ARG A 281 -4.66 -3.69 8.09
C ARG A 281 -5.62 -3.09 7.08
N THR A 282 -6.91 -3.29 7.31
CA THR A 282 -7.97 -2.78 6.42
C THR A 282 -9.12 -2.17 7.19
N VAL A 283 -9.80 -1.23 6.57
CA VAL A 283 -10.98 -0.55 7.10
C VAL A 283 -12.06 -0.45 6.03
N VAL A 284 -13.25 0.01 6.40
CA VAL A 284 -14.29 0.33 5.41
C VAL A 284 -13.93 1.63 4.70
N ALA A 285 -14.11 1.62 3.38
CA ALA A 285 -13.87 2.73 2.50
C ALA A 285 -14.89 3.87 2.73
N PRO A 286 -14.53 5.13 2.40
CA PRO A 286 -15.47 6.25 2.51
C PRO A 286 -16.73 5.96 1.72
N TYR A 287 -17.89 6.23 2.33
CA TYR A 287 -19.21 6.02 1.72
C TYR A 287 -19.48 4.56 1.29
N GLY A 288 -18.82 3.61 1.98
CA GLY A 288 -19.05 2.18 1.80
C GLY A 288 -18.51 1.59 0.50
N ILE A 289 -17.69 2.32 -0.27
CA ILE A 289 -17.17 1.87 -1.57
C ILE A 289 -15.67 2.13 -1.70
N ALA A 290 -14.90 1.07 -1.96
CA ALA A 290 -13.48 1.19 -2.27
C ALA A 290 -13.27 1.71 -3.70
N ARG A 291 -12.20 2.49 -3.89
CA ARG A 291 -11.83 3.03 -5.20
C ARG A 291 -10.86 2.11 -5.88
N GLY A 292 -11.14 1.79 -7.13
CA GLY A 292 -10.30 0.90 -7.92
C GLY A 292 -9.14 1.54 -8.67
N ILE A 293 -8.33 0.69 -9.31
CA ILE A 293 -7.38 1.09 -10.36
C ILE A 293 -8.03 1.15 -11.75
N THR A 294 -9.27 0.68 -11.89
CA THR A 294 -10.04 0.66 -13.13
C THR A 294 -11.42 1.26 -12.93
N ASP A 295 -12.06 1.69 -14.02
CA ASP A 295 -13.41 2.26 -14.00
C ASP A 295 -14.53 1.21 -13.73
N HIS A 296 -14.18 -0.05 -13.49
CA HIS A 296 -15.13 -1.14 -13.27
C HIS A 296 -15.38 -1.42 -11.78
N ILE A 297 -16.43 -0.82 -11.21
CA ILE A 297 -16.71 -0.87 -9.75
C ILE A 297 -16.92 -2.29 -9.22
N ASN A 298 -17.41 -3.23 -10.04
CA ASN A 298 -17.66 -4.60 -9.62
C ASN A 298 -16.38 -5.38 -9.24
N ASN A 299 -15.20 -4.79 -9.42
CA ASN A 299 -13.92 -5.38 -9.03
C ASN A 299 -13.49 -4.98 -7.61
N TYR A 300 -14.31 -4.18 -6.90
CA TYR A 300 -13.92 -3.50 -5.68
C TYR A 300 -15.04 -3.61 -4.63
N GLY A 301 -14.70 -4.10 -3.44
CA GLY A 301 -15.63 -4.20 -2.31
C GLY A 301 -15.75 -2.88 -1.54
N SER A 302 -16.27 -2.93 -0.31
CA SER A 302 -16.33 -1.79 0.60
C SER A 302 -15.05 -1.59 1.42
N ILE A 303 -13.96 -2.29 1.10
CA ILE A 303 -12.78 -2.41 1.97
C ILE A 303 -11.54 -1.83 1.30
N ILE A 304 -10.76 -1.10 2.08
CA ILE A 304 -9.55 -0.38 1.67
C ILE A 304 -8.42 -0.62 2.68
N SER A 305 -7.16 -0.42 2.27
CA SER A 305 -6.02 -0.37 3.19
C SER A 305 -6.19 0.80 4.18
N LEU A 306 -5.78 0.58 5.44
CA LEU A 306 -5.82 1.64 6.46
C LEU A 306 -4.93 2.82 6.06
N GLU A 307 -3.75 2.55 5.51
CA GLU A 307 -2.76 3.53 5.07
C GLU A 307 -3.35 4.46 3.99
N GLN A 308 -4.01 3.87 2.99
CA GLN A 308 -4.64 4.61 1.90
C GLN A 308 -5.83 5.45 2.39
N ARG A 309 -6.52 5.01 3.45
CA ARG A 309 -7.58 5.80 4.09
C ARG A 309 -6.99 7.00 4.83
N LEU A 310 -5.95 6.79 5.64
CA LEU A 310 -5.22 7.84 6.37
C LEU A 310 -4.57 8.87 5.43
N GLN A 311 -3.96 8.41 4.33
CA GLN A 311 -3.37 9.27 3.29
C GLN A 311 -4.37 10.30 2.74
N LEU A 312 -5.66 9.95 2.70
CA LEU A 312 -6.74 10.78 2.15
C LEU A 312 -7.58 11.50 3.22
N MET A 313 -7.17 11.47 4.49
CA MET A 313 -7.94 11.99 5.63
C MET A 313 -8.28 13.50 5.54
N TYR A 314 -7.40 14.29 4.92
CA TYR A 314 -7.63 15.72 4.64
C TYR A 314 -7.92 16.01 3.15
N TYR A 315 -8.12 14.97 2.34
CA TYR A 315 -8.43 15.12 0.94
C TYR A 315 -9.92 15.46 0.76
N ASP A 316 -10.23 16.56 0.10
CA ASP A 316 -11.61 17.01 -0.12
C ASP A 316 -12.24 16.26 -1.31
N LEU A 317 -12.70 15.05 -1.02
CA LEU A 317 -13.24 14.12 -2.02
C LEU A 317 -14.47 14.64 -2.73
N GLU A 318 -15.32 15.41 -2.03
CA GLU A 318 -16.51 16.00 -2.63
C GLU A 318 -16.15 17.15 -3.56
N ALA A 319 -15.20 18.01 -3.19
CA ALA A 319 -14.79 19.09 -4.08
C ALA A 319 -14.05 18.58 -5.33
N ILE A 320 -13.35 17.44 -5.23
CA ILE A 320 -12.59 16.87 -6.35
C ILE A 320 -13.44 15.97 -7.26
N MET A 321 -14.32 15.14 -6.68
CA MET A 321 -15.10 14.15 -7.44
C MET A 321 -16.58 14.55 -7.64
N GLY A 322 -17.06 15.54 -6.88
CA GLY A 322 -18.47 15.92 -6.80
C GLY A 322 -19.28 15.02 -5.87
N SER A 323 -20.56 15.33 -5.71
CA SER A 323 -21.52 14.57 -4.89
C SER A 323 -22.74 14.11 -5.67
N LYS A 324 -22.76 14.28 -7.01
CA LYS A 324 -23.91 13.89 -7.83
C LYS A 324 -23.84 12.40 -8.17
N PRO A 325 -24.84 11.58 -7.82
CA PRO A 325 -24.90 10.17 -8.21
C PRO A 325 -24.74 9.97 -9.72
N GLN A 326 -24.00 8.95 -10.11
CA GLN A 326 -23.77 8.61 -11.51
C GLN A 326 -24.07 7.13 -11.76
N PRO A 327 -24.64 6.78 -12.93
CA PRO A 327 -24.77 5.39 -13.33
C PRO A 327 -23.39 4.81 -13.65
N GLN A 328 -23.15 3.60 -13.18
CA GLN A 328 -21.93 2.85 -13.39
C GLN A 328 -22.28 1.48 -13.95
N ARG A 329 -21.48 1.01 -14.91
CA ARG A 329 -21.74 -0.27 -15.58
C ARG A 329 -21.15 -1.41 -14.77
N PHE A 330 -21.97 -2.40 -14.43
CA PHE A 330 -21.58 -3.63 -13.75
C PHE A 330 -21.68 -4.83 -14.68
N ARG A 331 -20.88 -5.86 -14.41
CA ARG A 331 -21.04 -7.18 -15.05
C ARG A 331 -22.28 -7.85 -14.48
N GLY A 332 -23.29 -8.07 -15.31
CA GLY A 332 -24.54 -8.75 -14.94
C GLY A 332 -24.69 -10.10 -15.62
N LYS A 333 -25.49 -10.99 -15.01
CA LYS A 333 -25.98 -12.23 -15.65
C LYS A 333 -27.27 -12.00 -16.47
N SER A 334 -27.86 -10.81 -16.35
CA SER A 334 -29.08 -10.42 -17.05
C SER A 334 -28.78 -9.90 -18.46
N PRO A 335 -29.69 -10.13 -19.43
CA PRO A 335 -29.61 -9.51 -20.76
C PRO A 335 -29.74 -7.98 -20.72
N PHE A 336 -30.38 -7.43 -19.69
CA PHE A 336 -30.39 -6.00 -19.44
C PHE A 336 -29.07 -5.60 -18.79
N THR A 337 -28.38 -4.63 -19.39
CA THR A 337 -27.12 -4.11 -18.85
C THR A 337 -27.38 -3.46 -17.50
N ALA A 338 -26.47 -3.73 -16.57
CA ALA A 338 -26.51 -3.29 -15.20
C ALA A 338 -25.87 -1.90 -15.04
N PHE A 339 -26.58 -0.83 -15.40
CA PHE A 339 -26.16 0.55 -15.12
C PHE A 339 -26.73 1.02 -13.78
N TYR A 340 -26.00 0.83 -12.69
CA TYR A 340 -26.50 1.14 -11.34
C TYR A 340 -25.98 2.47 -10.83
N PHE A 341 -26.82 3.21 -10.10
CA PHE A 341 -26.38 4.44 -9.44
C PHE A 341 -25.34 4.14 -8.37
N ARG A 342 -24.27 4.92 -8.38
CA ARG A 342 -23.23 4.94 -7.37
C ARG A 342 -22.81 6.37 -7.09
N THR A 343 -22.24 6.55 -5.92
CA THR A 343 -21.50 7.76 -5.58
C THR A 343 -20.34 7.99 -6.57
N PRO A 344 -20.02 9.24 -6.98
CA PRO A 344 -18.87 9.49 -7.85
C PRO A 344 -17.54 9.07 -7.20
N GLN A 345 -17.48 8.99 -5.87
CA GLN A 345 -16.33 8.50 -5.11
C GLN A 345 -15.99 7.03 -5.37
N ALA A 346 -16.81 6.28 -6.09
CA ALA A 346 -16.49 4.92 -6.52
C ALA A 346 -15.51 4.85 -7.69
N LYS A 347 -15.30 5.96 -8.41
CA LYS A 347 -14.35 6.02 -9.52
C LYS A 347 -12.90 6.03 -9.03
N PRO A 348 -11.95 5.53 -9.82
CA PRO A 348 -10.52 5.66 -9.54
C PRO A 348 -10.09 7.11 -9.29
N LEU A 349 -9.26 7.32 -8.28
CA LEU A 349 -8.43 8.53 -8.16
C LEU A 349 -7.10 8.27 -8.84
N PHE A 350 -6.95 8.76 -10.07
CA PHE A 350 -5.84 8.42 -10.94
C PHE A 350 -5.05 9.63 -11.44
N GLY A 351 -3.72 9.46 -11.50
CA GLY A 351 -2.78 10.36 -12.15
C GLY A 351 -2.56 11.70 -11.43
N LYS A 352 -1.92 12.65 -12.12
CA LYS A 352 -1.54 13.97 -11.57
C LYS A 352 -2.71 14.81 -11.03
N LYS A 353 -3.92 14.59 -11.53
CA LYS A 353 -5.11 15.28 -11.03
C LYS A 353 -5.43 14.83 -9.60
N ALA A 354 -5.28 13.54 -9.33
CA ALA A 354 -5.47 12.95 -8.02
C ALA A 354 -4.28 13.20 -7.09
N ASN A 355 -3.07 12.81 -7.53
CA ASN A 355 -1.82 12.96 -6.80
C ASN A 355 -0.94 14.05 -7.45
N PRO A 356 -0.89 15.28 -6.92
CA PRO A 356 -0.12 16.37 -7.51
C PRO A 356 1.40 16.15 -7.47
N PHE A 357 1.90 15.25 -6.61
CA PHE A 357 3.32 14.93 -6.46
C PHE A 357 3.77 13.77 -7.36
N MET A 358 2.83 13.15 -8.10
CA MET A 358 3.15 12.07 -9.03
C MET A 358 4.07 12.54 -10.15
N HIS A 359 5.08 11.75 -10.47
CA HIS A 359 6.02 12.07 -11.54
C HIS A 359 5.35 12.00 -12.94
N PRO A 360 5.60 12.98 -13.85
CA PRO A 360 4.95 13.04 -15.17
C PRO A 360 5.10 11.79 -16.02
N LEU A 361 6.26 11.15 -15.97
CA LEU A 361 6.60 10.03 -16.85
C LEU A 361 6.28 8.67 -16.22
N VAL A 362 5.65 8.62 -15.05
CA VAL A 362 5.26 7.36 -14.40
C VAL A 362 4.39 6.55 -15.36
N TYR A 363 4.84 5.34 -15.68
CA TYR A 363 4.22 4.41 -16.62
C TYR A 363 4.05 4.90 -18.07
N GLN A 364 4.76 5.96 -18.44
CA GLN A 364 4.84 6.45 -19.82
C GLN A 364 6.07 5.86 -20.51
N LYS A 365 6.02 5.78 -21.85
CA LYS A 365 7.21 5.45 -22.64
C LYS A 365 8.21 6.59 -22.53
N LYS A 366 9.47 6.27 -22.28
CA LYS A 366 10.53 7.25 -22.03
C LYS A 366 11.55 7.21 -23.18
N ASP A 367 11.87 8.36 -23.73
CA ASP A 367 12.95 8.54 -24.73
C ASP A 367 14.22 9.14 -24.09
N SER A 368 14.20 9.43 -22.79
CA SER A 368 15.29 10.07 -22.05
C SER A 368 16.08 9.06 -21.22
N ALA A 369 17.40 9.28 -21.10
CA ALA A 369 18.26 8.49 -20.21
C ALA A 369 17.81 8.64 -18.74
N LEU A 370 17.85 7.54 -17.98
CA LEU A 370 17.35 7.49 -16.59
C LEU A 370 18.04 8.50 -15.67
N ASP A 371 19.32 8.82 -15.90
CA ASP A 371 20.05 9.84 -15.13
C ASP A 371 19.49 11.26 -15.31
N LYS A 372 18.89 11.54 -16.48
CA LYS A 372 18.44 12.88 -16.91
C LYS A 372 16.96 13.13 -16.64
N ILE A 373 16.26 12.22 -15.97
CA ILE A 373 14.85 12.41 -15.61
C ILE A 373 14.72 13.58 -14.64
N GLN A 374 13.82 14.52 -14.96
CA GLN A 374 13.54 15.71 -14.15
C GLN A 374 12.67 15.36 -12.95
N ALA A 375 12.97 15.95 -11.78
CA ALA A 375 12.17 15.77 -10.58
C ALA A 375 10.72 16.27 -10.75
N PRO A 376 9.74 15.66 -10.07
CA PRO A 376 8.39 16.22 -9.99
C PRO A 376 8.34 17.36 -8.98
N VAL A 377 7.13 17.86 -8.71
CA VAL A 377 6.90 18.77 -7.58
C VAL A 377 7.34 18.07 -6.29
N SER A 378 8.18 18.73 -5.50
CA SER A 378 8.69 18.18 -4.24
C SER A 378 7.57 17.97 -3.22
N PHE A 379 7.64 16.89 -2.45
CA PHE A 379 6.70 16.63 -1.37
C PHE A 379 7.13 17.34 -0.08
N SER A 380 6.98 18.66 -0.05
CA SER A 380 7.32 19.50 1.10
C SER A 380 6.08 20.12 1.74
N SER A 381 6.21 20.58 2.99
CA SER A 381 5.16 21.29 3.72
C SER A 381 4.71 22.56 2.96
N GLU A 382 5.64 23.24 2.29
CA GLU A 382 5.37 24.43 1.49
C GLU A 382 4.56 24.10 0.22
N GLU A 383 5.02 23.13 -0.57
CA GLU A 383 4.32 22.76 -1.81
C GLU A 383 2.95 22.15 -1.52
N ARG A 384 2.80 21.38 -0.43
CA ARG A 384 1.49 20.88 0.03
C ARG A 384 0.46 21.98 0.23
N LYS A 385 0.86 23.15 0.75
CA LYS A 385 -0.07 24.29 0.99
C LYS A 385 -0.71 24.82 -0.30
N ARG A 386 -0.07 24.62 -1.46
CA ARG A 386 -0.61 24.99 -2.78
C ARG A 386 -1.79 24.11 -3.20
N PHE A 387 -1.93 22.94 -2.59
CA PHE A 387 -2.94 21.94 -2.92
C PHE A 387 -3.96 21.73 -1.81
N LYS A 388 -4.55 22.81 -1.26
CA LYS A 388 -5.46 22.76 -0.08
C LYS A 388 -6.59 21.71 -0.17
N LYS A 389 -7.21 21.52 -1.34
CA LYS A 389 -8.27 20.51 -1.55
C LYS A 389 -7.76 19.07 -1.75
N ARG A 390 -6.45 18.91 -1.92
CA ARG A 390 -5.74 17.67 -2.21
C ARG A 390 -4.57 17.52 -1.24
N GLN A 391 -4.77 17.87 0.02
CA GLN A 391 -3.77 17.72 1.06
C GLN A 391 -3.56 16.22 1.32
N LEU A 392 -2.33 15.77 1.05
CA LEU A 392 -1.93 14.36 1.14
C LEU A 392 -0.86 14.19 2.21
N PHE A 393 -0.97 13.11 2.97
CA PHE A 393 0.12 12.51 3.74
C PHE A 393 0.58 11.27 2.99
N PHE A 394 1.86 10.89 3.11
CA PHE A 394 2.25 9.55 2.68
C PHE A 394 2.26 8.63 3.89
N VAL A 395 1.68 7.44 3.74
CA VAL A 395 1.47 6.52 4.87
C VAL A 395 2.02 5.15 4.50
N MET A 396 2.94 4.66 5.33
CA MET A 396 3.51 3.32 5.23
C MET A 396 3.33 2.59 6.55
N ARG A 397 3.39 1.27 6.52
CA ARG A 397 3.39 0.46 7.74
C ARG A 397 4.73 -0.16 8.03
N VAL A 398 5.05 -0.22 9.31
CA VAL A 398 6.07 -1.11 9.86
C VAL A 398 5.32 -2.25 10.55
N ASP A 399 4.89 -3.23 9.74
CA ASP A 399 4.13 -4.40 10.21
C ASP A 399 4.63 -5.67 9.52
N ALA A 400 4.54 -6.78 10.23
CA ALA A 400 5.04 -8.09 9.81
C ALA A 400 4.24 -9.21 10.52
N PRO A 401 4.48 -10.48 10.21
CA PRO A 401 3.86 -11.59 10.96
C PRO A 401 4.22 -11.65 12.44
N THR A 402 5.38 -11.09 12.83
CA THR A 402 5.87 -11.04 14.21
C THR A 402 6.41 -9.64 14.52
N PRO A 403 6.43 -9.21 15.80
CA PRO A 403 6.98 -7.91 16.16
C PRO A 403 8.50 -7.85 15.90
N MET A 404 9.23 -8.95 16.09
CA MET A 404 10.66 -9.03 15.72
C MET A 404 10.91 -8.73 14.25
N ALA A 405 10.11 -9.29 13.34
CA ALA A 405 10.25 -9.01 11.91
C ALA A 405 9.87 -7.56 11.59
N ALA A 406 8.90 -6.97 12.31
CA ALA A 406 8.54 -5.55 12.16
C ALA A 406 9.67 -4.64 12.64
N ARG A 407 10.33 -4.97 13.76
CA ARG A 407 11.54 -4.29 14.25
C ARG A 407 12.66 -4.33 13.23
N GLY A 408 12.88 -5.52 12.63
CA GLY A 408 13.89 -5.72 11.59
C GLY A 408 13.73 -4.81 10.36
N LEU A 409 12.50 -4.44 9.99
CA LEU A 409 12.26 -3.48 8.90
C LEU A 409 12.91 -2.12 9.19
N ILE A 410 12.87 -1.69 10.46
CA ILE A 410 13.46 -0.42 10.92
C ILE A 410 14.99 -0.55 10.95
N ASP A 411 15.49 -1.62 11.58
CA ASP A 411 16.93 -1.84 11.73
C ASP A 411 17.64 -1.88 10.38
N ARG A 412 17.10 -2.64 9.43
CA ARG A 412 17.65 -2.74 8.07
C ARG A 412 17.56 -1.42 7.31
N ALA A 413 16.48 -0.67 7.48
CA ALA A 413 16.30 0.63 6.83
C ALA A 413 17.31 1.66 7.32
N VAL A 414 17.52 1.75 8.64
CA VAL A 414 18.47 2.70 9.23
C VAL A 414 19.91 2.29 8.93
N TYR A 415 20.22 0.98 9.00
CA TYR A 415 21.52 0.44 8.60
C TYR A 415 21.83 0.82 7.15
N ALA A 416 20.92 0.51 6.21
CA ALA A 416 21.12 0.80 4.80
C ALA A 416 21.16 2.30 4.47
N SER A 417 20.42 3.14 5.20
CA SER A 417 20.49 4.59 5.02
C SER A 417 21.86 5.17 5.34
N ARG A 418 22.59 4.52 6.25
CA ARG A 418 23.92 4.95 6.65
C ARG A 418 25.02 4.25 5.85
N TYR A 419 24.95 2.94 5.78
CA TYR A 419 26.01 2.08 5.25
C TYR A 419 25.65 1.45 3.90
N GLY A 420 24.55 1.85 3.27
CA GLY A 420 24.24 1.49 1.88
C GLY A 420 25.44 1.77 0.97
N GLY A 421 25.84 0.80 0.14
CA GLY A 421 27.00 0.98 -0.72
C GLY A 421 27.21 -0.18 -1.68
N LEU A 422 28.03 0.07 -2.71
CA LEU A 422 28.33 -0.94 -3.74
C LEU A 422 29.07 -2.15 -3.17
N ALA A 423 29.88 -1.95 -2.11
CA ALA A 423 30.65 -3.00 -1.47
C ALA A 423 29.85 -3.88 -0.49
N MET A 424 28.58 -3.58 -0.25
CA MET A 424 27.74 -4.35 0.68
C MET A 424 27.41 -5.71 0.06
N GLY A 425 27.67 -6.79 0.79
CA GLY A 425 27.52 -8.16 0.27
C GLY A 425 28.65 -8.61 -0.65
N GLU A 426 29.67 -7.79 -0.91
CA GLU A 426 30.85 -8.19 -1.68
C GLU A 426 31.88 -8.90 -0.78
N MET A 427 32.50 -9.96 -1.32
CA MET A 427 33.59 -10.71 -0.70
C MET A 427 34.80 -10.73 -1.64
N ASP A 428 36.01 -10.83 -1.06
CA ASP A 428 37.24 -10.93 -1.85
C ASP A 428 37.18 -12.12 -2.83
N GLY A 429 37.49 -11.86 -4.10
CA GLY A 429 37.47 -12.87 -5.17
C GLY A 429 36.10 -13.16 -5.77
N MET A 430 35.04 -12.45 -5.36
CA MET A 430 33.71 -12.61 -5.93
C MET A 430 33.64 -12.14 -7.39
N VAL A 431 33.15 -13.01 -8.28
CA VAL A 431 32.92 -12.66 -9.69
C VAL A 431 31.47 -12.21 -9.89
N ASN A 432 31.28 -11.05 -10.51
CA ASN A 432 29.97 -10.46 -10.79
C ASN A 432 29.37 -10.97 -12.12
N GLU A 433 29.13 -12.29 -12.22
CA GLU A 433 28.53 -12.90 -13.41
C GLU A 433 26.99 -12.75 -13.44
N LYS A 434 26.45 -12.47 -14.64
CA LYS A 434 25.00 -12.46 -14.90
C LYS A 434 24.51 -13.88 -15.23
N THR A 435 24.30 -14.69 -14.22
CA THR A 435 23.63 -16.01 -14.38
C THR A 435 22.15 -15.90 -14.08
N VAL A 436 21.32 -16.74 -14.72
CA VAL A 436 19.86 -16.75 -14.51
C VAL A 436 19.51 -17.00 -13.04
N ASP A 437 20.23 -17.89 -12.35
CA ASP A 437 19.99 -18.18 -10.93
C ASP A 437 20.26 -16.98 -10.03
N ARG A 438 21.24 -16.15 -10.39
CA ARG A 438 21.64 -14.98 -9.60
C ARG A 438 20.76 -13.77 -9.90
N VAL A 439 20.62 -13.40 -11.17
CA VAL A 439 20.00 -12.13 -11.58
C VAL A 439 18.66 -12.28 -12.30
N GLY A 440 18.25 -13.52 -12.61
CA GLY A 440 17.06 -13.79 -13.41
C GLY A 440 17.20 -13.23 -14.83
N HIS A 441 16.15 -12.59 -15.31
CA HIS A 441 16.04 -11.98 -16.64
C HIS A 441 16.34 -10.47 -16.60
N LEU A 442 17.43 -10.06 -15.95
CA LEU A 442 17.76 -8.65 -15.74
C LEU A 442 17.87 -7.86 -17.06
N GLU A 443 18.21 -8.52 -18.16
CA GLU A 443 18.25 -7.97 -19.51
C GLU A 443 16.86 -7.55 -20.05
N TRP A 444 15.76 -7.92 -19.39
CA TRP A 444 14.40 -7.49 -19.77
C TRP A 444 13.95 -6.20 -19.08
N THR A 445 14.77 -5.62 -18.21
CA THR A 445 14.44 -4.39 -17.49
C THR A 445 15.50 -3.29 -17.72
N SER A 446 15.06 -2.14 -18.23
CA SER A 446 15.93 -0.97 -18.43
C SER A 446 16.51 -0.48 -17.11
N ALA A 447 15.70 -0.47 -16.05
CA ALA A 447 16.12 -0.06 -14.71
C ALA A 447 17.15 -1.04 -14.13
N GLY A 448 16.96 -2.34 -14.31
CA GLY A 448 17.92 -3.34 -13.82
C GLY A 448 19.26 -3.29 -14.54
N GLN A 449 19.26 -3.09 -15.86
CA GLN A 449 20.50 -2.86 -16.63
C GLN A 449 21.21 -1.59 -16.17
N TRP A 450 20.47 -0.49 -15.99
CA TRP A 450 21.03 0.78 -15.53
C TRP A 450 21.60 0.70 -14.11
N LEU A 451 20.94 0.00 -13.19
CA LEU A 451 21.47 -0.25 -11.84
C LEU A 451 22.74 -1.10 -11.88
N TRP A 452 22.78 -2.11 -12.75
CA TRP A 452 23.96 -2.93 -12.95
C TRP A 452 25.16 -2.11 -13.45
N GLU A 453 24.94 -1.20 -14.42
CA GLU A 453 25.97 -0.28 -14.92
C GLU A 453 26.51 0.67 -13.84
N LYS A 454 25.71 0.94 -12.80
CA LYS A 454 26.15 1.70 -11.62
C LYS A 454 26.89 0.86 -10.57
N GLY A 455 27.11 -0.42 -10.84
CA GLY A 455 27.83 -1.32 -9.93
C GLY A 455 26.95 -1.99 -8.87
N ILE A 456 25.63 -1.93 -8.99
CA ILE A 456 24.72 -2.61 -8.06
C ILE A 456 24.47 -4.02 -8.59
N TYR A 457 25.13 -5.02 -8.01
CA TYR A 457 25.16 -6.39 -8.54
C TYR A 457 24.25 -7.38 -7.82
N HIS A 458 23.67 -7.00 -6.69
CA HIS A 458 22.69 -7.79 -5.95
C HIS A 458 21.28 -7.45 -6.44
N LEU A 459 20.96 -7.86 -7.66
CA LEU A 459 19.69 -7.60 -8.33
C LEU A 459 19.07 -8.90 -8.78
N TYR A 460 17.74 -8.97 -8.83
CA TYR A 460 17.04 -10.11 -9.44
C TYR A 460 15.74 -9.68 -10.10
N TYR A 461 15.50 -10.19 -11.30
CA TYR A 461 14.23 -10.00 -12.00
C TYR A 461 13.67 -11.34 -12.47
N GLY A 462 12.56 -11.78 -11.86
CA GLY A 462 11.95 -13.09 -12.15
C GLY A 462 11.32 -13.23 -13.54
N GLY A 463 11.24 -12.14 -14.32
CA GLY A 463 10.62 -12.13 -15.64
C GLY A 463 9.08 -12.05 -15.60
N ALA A 464 8.50 -11.70 -16.75
CA ALA A 464 7.05 -11.81 -17.02
C ALA A 464 6.10 -11.14 -15.99
N GLY A 465 6.31 -9.86 -15.67
CA GLY A 465 5.30 -8.96 -15.07
C GLY A 465 4.72 -9.34 -13.70
N ARG A 466 5.17 -10.46 -13.12
CA ARG A 466 4.78 -10.96 -11.79
C ARG A 466 5.65 -10.41 -10.68
N ASP A 467 6.93 -10.19 -10.94
CA ASP A 467 7.86 -9.66 -9.95
C ASP A 467 8.33 -8.28 -10.40
N LEU A 468 8.38 -7.34 -9.45
CA LEU A 468 9.13 -6.10 -9.61
C LEU A 468 10.62 -6.41 -9.51
N LEU A 469 11.48 -5.53 -10.00
CA LEU A 469 12.92 -5.69 -9.84
C LEU A 469 13.26 -5.76 -8.34
N ALA A 470 13.85 -6.87 -7.91
CA ALA A 470 14.30 -7.05 -6.54
C ALA A 470 15.69 -6.42 -6.37
N PHE A 471 15.76 -5.41 -5.50
CA PHE A 471 16.95 -4.66 -5.14
C PHE A 471 17.60 -5.28 -3.89
N LEU A 472 18.93 -5.42 -3.92
CA LEU A 472 19.76 -6.09 -2.90
C LEU A 472 19.29 -7.50 -2.53
N ARG A 473 18.80 -8.26 -3.53
CA ARG A 473 18.57 -9.69 -3.35
C ARG A 473 19.90 -10.42 -3.42
N PHE A 474 20.20 -11.13 -2.34
CA PHE A 474 21.48 -11.75 -2.07
C PHE A 474 21.36 -13.27 -2.14
N SER A 475 21.98 -13.87 -3.16
CA SER A 475 22.03 -15.31 -3.32
C SER A 475 22.88 -15.97 -2.22
N PRO A 476 22.70 -17.28 -1.95
CA PRO A 476 23.64 -18.04 -1.13
C PRO A 476 25.05 -17.94 -1.69
N MET A 477 26.00 -17.57 -0.83
CA MET A 477 27.41 -17.47 -1.18
C MET A 477 28.28 -18.06 -0.09
N GLU A 478 29.44 -18.57 -0.49
CA GLU A 478 30.47 -18.98 0.45
C GLU A 478 30.91 -17.78 1.30
N GLY A 479 30.90 -17.96 2.63
CA GLY A 479 31.26 -16.91 3.57
C GLY A 479 30.09 -16.28 4.33
N PHE A 480 28.84 -16.43 3.90
CA PHE A 480 27.66 -15.99 4.65
C PHE A 480 26.84 -17.18 5.19
N PHE A 481 25.83 -16.92 6.03
CA PHE A 481 25.06 -17.97 6.70
C PHE A 481 23.74 -18.31 6.02
N ASN A 482 23.36 -17.63 4.94
CA ASN A 482 22.11 -17.90 4.24
C ASN A 482 22.19 -19.14 3.35
N ARG A 483 21.19 -20.02 3.48
CA ARG A 483 21.06 -21.25 2.66
C ARG A 483 20.25 -21.00 1.40
N GLU A 484 19.33 -20.06 1.50
CA GLU A 484 18.47 -19.60 0.42
C GLU A 484 18.75 -18.11 0.13
N PRO A 485 18.24 -17.55 -0.97
CA PRO A 485 18.32 -16.13 -1.21
C PRO A 485 17.67 -15.33 -0.07
N VAL A 486 18.40 -14.35 0.44
CA VAL A 486 17.95 -13.37 1.44
C VAL A 486 18.09 -11.96 0.87
N TYR A 487 17.71 -10.93 1.63
CA TYR A 487 17.99 -9.55 1.28
C TYR A 487 19.08 -8.98 2.19
N LEU A 488 20.01 -8.22 1.60
CA LEU A 488 20.88 -7.34 2.40
C LEU A 488 20.02 -6.23 3.02
N PRO A 489 20.49 -5.57 4.10
CA PRO A 489 19.85 -4.37 4.60
C PRO A 489 19.59 -3.36 3.49
N GLY A 490 18.37 -2.84 3.43
CA GLY A 490 17.92 -1.95 2.37
C GLY A 490 17.29 -2.65 1.16
N GLY A 491 17.16 -3.98 1.17
CA GLY A 491 16.53 -4.71 0.08
C GLY A 491 15.07 -4.32 -0.16
N ILE A 492 14.68 -4.22 -1.44
CA ILE A 492 13.36 -3.80 -1.90
C ILE A 492 12.83 -4.85 -2.87
N ALA A 493 11.63 -5.36 -2.64
CA ALA A 493 11.01 -6.32 -3.54
C ALA A 493 9.49 -6.24 -3.50
N GLY A 494 8.82 -6.71 -4.54
CA GLY A 494 7.37 -6.84 -4.53
C GLY A 494 6.86 -7.78 -5.61
N THR A 495 5.94 -8.66 -5.21
CA THR A 495 5.25 -9.55 -6.14
C THR A 495 3.86 -8.99 -6.49
N VAL A 496 3.62 -8.87 -7.79
CA VAL A 496 2.35 -8.49 -8.40
C VAL A 496 1.34 -9.63 -8.31
N THR A 497 0.66 -9.71 -7.16
CA THR A 497 -0.44 -10.66 -6.95
C THR A 497 -1.77 -9.93 -6.78
N SER A 498 -2.85 -10.50 -7.32
CA SER A 498 -4.20 -9.91 -7.26
C SER A 498 -5.03 -10.37 -6.06
N HIS A 499 -4.45 -11.16 -5.14
CA HIS A 499 -5.11 -11.66 -3.94
C HIS A 499 -4.48 -11.08 -2.67
N ASN A 500 -5.18 -11.18 -1.53
CA ASN A 500 -4.73 -10.65 -0.24
C ASN A 500 -3.27 -11.04 0.09
N GLY A 501 -2.38 -10.05 0.11
CA GLY A 501 -0.95 -10.22 0.39
C GLY A 501 -0.65 -10.64 1.82
N TRP A 502 -1.60 -10.47 2.75
CA TRP A 502 -1.47 -10.91 4.14
C TRP A 502 -1.93 -12.35 4.39
N ASN A 503 -2.69 -12.96 3.47
CA ASN A 503 -3.17 -14.33 3.61
C ASN A 503 -2.37 -15.32 2.77
N LYS A 504 -1.68 -14.83 1.73
CA LYS A 504 -0.80 -15.64 0.88
C LYS A 504 0.67 -15.29 1.15
N ARG A 505 1.54 -16.25 0.88
CA ARG A 505 2.89 -16.29 1.44
C ARG A 505 3.89 -15.38 0.73
N GLU A 506 3.60 -14.72 -0.38
CA GLU A 506 4.63 -14.05 -1.20
C GLU A 506 5.25 -12.84 -0.48
N MET A 507 4.46 -11.82 -0.14
CA MET A 507 4.95 -10.67 0.64
C MET A 507 5.49 -11.10 2.02
N ILE A 508 4.85 -12.09 2.64
CA ILE A 508 5.32 -12.67 3.92
C ILE A 508 6.66 -13.40 3.76
N ARG A 509 6.91 -14.01 2.59
CA ARG A 509 8.17 -14.67 2.25
C ARG A 509 9.26 -13.62 2.07
N ASP A 510 8.98 -12.52 1.39
CA ASP A 510 9.95 -11.41 1.30
C ASP A 510 10.33 -10.88 2.69
N ILE A 511 9.34 -10.69 3.57
CA ILE A 511 9.58 -10.31 4.98
C ILE A 511 10.43 -11.37 5.70
N ALA A 512 10.11 -12.65 5.54
CA ALA A 512 10.88 -13.73 6.15
C ALA A 512 12.31 -13.88 5.60
N MET A 513 12.56 -13.42 4.36
CA MET A 513 13.89 -13.35 3.74
C MET A 513 14.65 -12.08 4.13
N GLY A 514 14.11 -11.24 5.02
CA GLY A 514 14.77 -10.02 5.49
C GLY A 514 14.59 -8.81 4.56
N VAL A 515 13.54 -8.74 3.75
CA VAL A 515 13.28 -7.53 2.94
C VAL A 515 13.13 -6.31 3.86
N THR A 516 13.55 -5.14 3.37
CA THR A 516 13.39 -3.86 4.08
C THR A 516 12.13 -3.13 3.63
N VAL A 517 11.84 -3.18 2.33
CA VAL A 517 10.64 -2.57 1.74
C VAL A 517 9.93 -3.56 0.83
N THR A 518 8.63 -3.69 1.01
CA THR A 518 7.79 -4.47 0.10
C THR A 518 6.40 -3.88 -0.06
N ALA A 519 5.62 -4.44 -0.97
CA ALA A 519 4.23 -4.05 -1.14
C ALA A 519 3.34 -5.27 -1.41
N GLY A 520 2.08 -5.14 -1.03
CA GLY A 520 1.10 -6.18 -1.24
C GLY A 520 -0.32 -5.67 -1.18
N VAL A 521 -1.26 -6.55 -1.51
CA VAL A 521 -2.67 -6.22 -1.57
C VAL A 521 -3.29 -6.32 -0.18
N ALA A 522 -3.85 -5.23 0.34
CA ALA A 522 -4.74 -5.27 1.49
C ALA A 522 -5.96 -6.14 1.20
N LYS A 523 -6.41 -6.91 2.20
CA LYS A 523 -7.50 -7.91 2.17
C LYS A 523 -8.62 -7.64 1.13
N VAL A 524 -8.92 -8.64 0.30
CA VAL A 524 -9.98 -8.58 -0.73
C VAL A 524 -10.92 -9.76 -0.59
N TYR A 525 -12.23 -9.49 -0.50
CA TYR A 525 -13.22 -10.56 -0.26
C TYR A 525 -13.91 -11.07 -1.54
N ASN A 526 -13.82 -10.35 -2.66
CA ASN A 526 -14.57 -10.68 -3.89
C ASN A 526 -13.73 -10.63 -5.18
N GLY A 527 -12.41 -10.80 -5.06
CA GLY A 527 -11.45 -10.64 -6.15
C GLY A 527 -11.12 -9.16 -6.39
N ALA A 528 -9.84 -8.82 -6.35
CA ALA A 528 -9.38 -7.54 -6.85
C ALA A 528 -9.54 -7.54 -8.39
N PRO A 529 -9.55 -6.38 -9.06
CA PRO A 529 -9.27 -6.36 -10.50
C PRO A 529 -7.94 -7.08 -10.74
N HIS A 530 -7.73 -7.48 -11.99
CA HIS A 530 -6.41 -7.89 -12.39
C HIS A 530 -5.40 -6.77 -12.06
N ILE A 531 -4.47 -7.06 -11.15
CA ILE A 531 -3.39 -6.17 -10.76
C ILE A 531 -2.23 -6.44 -11.71
N HIS A 532 -1.59 -5.39 -12.19
CA HIS A 532 -0.35 -5.48 -12.97
C HIS A 532 0.75 -4.66 -12.27
N ASN A 533 1.99 -4.80 -12.72
CA ASN A 533 3.14 -4.06 -12.18
C ASN A 533 2.88 -2.56 -11.99
N LYS A 534 2.07 -1.93 -12.87
CA LYS A 534 1.71 -0.49 -12.75
C LYS A 534 0.83 -0.13 -11.54
N SER A 535 0.51 -1.08 -10.68
CA SER A 535 -0.24 -0.87 -9.45
C SER A 535 0.65 -0.67 -8.21
N TRP A 536 1.96 -0.90 -8.32
CA TRP A 536 2.92 -0.78 -7.22
C TRP A 536 3.83 0.43 -7.40
N TRP A 537 4.78 0.37 -8.33
CA TRP A 537 5.63 1.50 -8.75
C TRP A 537 6.23 1.24 -10.14
N ASP A 538 6.84 2.26 -10.74
CA ASP A 538 7.60 2.20 -12.00
C ASP A 538 9.09 2.17 -11.65
N ASP A 539 9.78 1.04 -11.87
CA ASP A 539 11.20 0.87 -11.53
C ASP A 539 12.08 1.96 -12.19
N GLU A 540 11.72 2.41 -13.39
CA GLU A 540 12.44 3.47 -14.13
C GLU A 540 12.21 4.89 -13.57
N ILE A 541 11.29 5.06 -12.62
CA ILE A 541 11.14 6.29 -11.84
C ILE A 541 11.64 6.06 -10.42
N PHE A 542 11.26 4.95 -9.80
CA PHE A 542 11.61 4.60 -8.42
C PHE A 542 13.12 4.66 -8.20
N TYR A 543 13.91 3.87 -8.93
CA TYR A 543 15.33 3.72 -8.65
C TYR A 543 16.18 4.96 -8.98
N PRO A 544 15.93 5.70 -10.08
CA PRO A 544 16.65 6.94 -10.34
C PRO A 544 16.50 8.01 -9.27
N PHE A 545 15.31 8.16 -8.66
CA PHE A 545 15.12 9.12 -7.57
C PHE A 545 15.62 8.56 -6.23
N PHE A 546 15.47 7.26 -6.00
CA PHE A 546 15.96 6.62 -4.79
C PHE A 546 17.50 6.73 -4.67
N LEU A 547 18.25 6.49 -5.76
CA LEU A 547 19.70 6.70 -5.80
C LEU A 547 20.14 8.17 -5.80
N LYS A 548 19.21 9.12 -6.00
CA LYS A 548 19.43 10.56 -5.82
C LYS A 548 19.18 11.01 -4.38
N GLY A 549 19.00 10.08 -3.44
CA GLY A 549 18.85 10.36 -2.01
C GLY A 549 17.42 10.69 -1.57
N CYS A 550 16.42 10.58 -2.46
CA CYS A 550 15.02 10.66 -2.02
C CYS A 550 14.68 9.48 -1.12
N THR A 551 13.84 9.71 -0.12
CA THR A 551 13.38 8.60 0.74
C THR A 551 12.42 7.69 -0.03
N VAL A 552 12.28 6.44 0.44
CA VAL A 552 11.31 5.47 -0.08
C VAL A 552 9.89 6.05 -0.05
N GLY A 553 9.54 6.77 1.00
CA GLY A 553 8.25 7.43 1.10
C GLY A 553 8.00 8.45 -0.01
N GLU A 554 9.00 9.29 -0.31
CA GLU A 554 8.91 10.26 -1.40
C GLU A 554 8.79 9.56 -2.76
N VAL A 555 9.67 8.59 -3.07
CA VAL A 555 9.65 7.92 -4.37
C VAL A 555 8.40 7.08 -4.58
N LEU A 556 7.85 6.44 -3.54
CA LEU A 556 6.58 5.72 -3.65
C LEU A 556 5.43 6.68 -3.91
N LEU A 557 5.37 7.83 -3.22
CA LEU A 557 4.36 8.85 -3.52
C LEU A 557 4.49 9.38 -4.95
N MET A 558 5.72 9.61 -5.43
CA MET A 558 5.97 10.02 -6.82
C MET A 558 5.49 8.96 -7.83
N ASN A 559 5.55 7.68 -7.47
CA ASN A 559 5.13 6.54 -8.28
C ASN A 559 3.63 6.18 -8.12
N GLN A 560 2.95 6.74 -7.13
CA GLN A 560 1.60 6.34 -6.77
C GLN A 560 0.57 6.96 -7.73
N ALA A 561 0.33 6.27 -8.84
CA ALA A 561 -0.65 6.68 -9.83
C ALA A 561 -2.11 6.50 -9.38
N HIS A 562 -2.36 5.57 -8.46
CA HIS A 562 -3.68 5.27 -7.92
C HIS A 562 -3.75 5.59 -6.42
N LEU A 563 -4.64 6.49 -6.03
CA LEU A 563 -4.90 6.82 -4.63
C LEU A 563 -6.17 6.13 -4.12
N GLY A 564 -6.19 5.81 -2.82
CA GLY A 564 -7.39 5.27 -2.18
C GLY A 564 -7.70 3.84 -2.60
N TRP A 565 -6.64 3.08 -2.92
CA TRP A 565 -6.73 1.68 -3.35
C TRP A 565 -6.40 0.70 -2.20
N ILE A 566 -6.28 -0.59 -2.47
CA ILE A 566 -5.85 -1.63 -1.52
C ILE A 566 -4.33 -1.85 -1.52
N THR A 567 -3.54 -1.04 -2.24
CA THR A 567 -2.08 -1.15 -2.18
C THR A 567 -1.60 -0.85 -0.76
N THR A 568 -0.90 -1.80 -0.15
CA THR A 568 -0.26 -1.69 1.15
C THR A 568 1.25 -1.65 0.94
N PHE A 569 1.92 -0.63 1.45
CA PHE A 569 3.38 -0.50 1.44
C PHE A 569 3.94 -0.80 2.83
N ILE A 570 4.88 -1.73 2.91
CA ILE A 570 5.53 -2.18 4.13
C ILE A 570 7.00 -1.74 4.11
N GLY A 571 7.46 -1.16 5.21
CA GLY A 571 8.84 -0.71 5.38
C GLY A 571 8.88 0.68 6.02
N ASP A 572 10.05 1.27 5.99
CA ASP A 572 10.31 2.58 6.58
C ASP A 572 10.22 3.70 5.52
N PRO A 573 9.33 4.70 5.67
CA PRO A 573 9.24 5.80 4.72
C PRO A 573 10.47 6.72 4.72
N LEU A 574 11.31 6.70 5.76
CA LEU A 574 12.54 7.48 5.84
C LEU A 574 13.77 6.76 5.28
N TYR A 575 13.65 5.48 4.90
CA TYR A 575 14.75 4.78 4.25
C TYR A 575 15.18 5.55 2.99
N SER A 576 16.45 5.92 2.91
CA SER A 576 17.06 6.55 1.72
C SER A 576 18.34 5.81 1.35
N TRP A 577 18.74 5.85 0.09
CA TRP A 577 20.05 5.35 -0.29
C TRP A 577 21.09 6.47 -0.10
N PRO A 578 22.23 6.22 0.58
CA PRO A 578 23.23 7.25 0.80
C PRO A 578 23.87 7.68 -0.54
N LEU A 579 24.06 8.99 -0.71
CA LEU A 579 24.67 9.58 -1.91
C LEU A 579 26.16 9.21 -2.05
N SER A 580 26.83 9.05 -0.91
CA SER A 580 28.19 8.55 -0.79
C SER A 580 28.15 7.36 0.17
N GLY A 581 28.34 6.15 -0.35
CA GLY A 581 28.36 4.96 0.50
C GLY A 581 29.52 5.03 1.49
N SER A 582 29.23 4.85 2.77
CA SER A 582 30.25 4.55 3.77
C SER A 582 30.23 3.05 4.03
N LYS A 583 31.37 2.38 3.80
CA LYS A 583 31.53 0.98 4.21
C LYS A 583 31.51 0.92 5.73
N ASP A 584 30.73 -0.01 6.27
CA ASP A 584 30.81 -0.33 7.68
C ASP A 584 32.11 -1.08 7.97
N THR A 585 32.90 -0.55 8.90
CA THR A 585 34.20 -1.10 9.29
C THR A 585 34.21 -1.54 10.74
N THR A 586 33.09 -1.41 11.46
CA THR A 586 33.00 -1.85 12.85
C THR A 586 32.69 -3.34 12.91
N THR A 587 33.30 -4.02 13.89
CA THR A 587 32.95 -5.40 14.18
C THR A 587 31.67 -5.40 15.03
N PRO A 588 30.65 -6.23 14.70
CA PRO A 588 29.42 -6.34 15.48
C PRO A 588 29.69 -7.07 16.81
N GLU A 589 30.21 -6.36 17.80
CA GLU A 589 30.58 -6.90 19.11
C GLU A 589 29.38 -6.92 20.09
N PHE A 590 29.39 -7.90 21.01
CA PHE A 590 28.40 -8.02 22.08
C PHE A 590 28.99 -8.67 23.33
N GLU A 591 28.46 -8.31 24.50
CA GLU A 591 28.86 -8.84 25.79
C GLU A 591 27.98 -10.04 26.19
N GLN A 592 28.58 -11.21 26.37
CA GLN A 592 27.86 -12.46 26.67
C GLN A 592 26.87 -12.34 27.83
N ASN A 593 27.28 -11.73 28.95
CA ASN A 593 26.47 -11.67 30.18
C ASN A 593 25.36 -10.61 30.13
N ARG A 594 25.39 -9.71 29.14
CA ARG A 594 24.49 -8.56 29.06
C ARG A 594 23.57 -8.63 27.84
N ASP A 595 24.09 -9.08 26.71
CA ASP A 595 23.47 -8.91 25.40
C ASP A 595 22.96 -10.23 24.81
N VAL A 596 23.36 -11.37 25.37
CA VAL A 596 22.83 -12.68 25.00
C VAL A 596 21.68 -13.03 25.94
N HIS A 597 20.49 -13.18 25.37
CA HIS A 597 19.30 -13.53 26.14
C HIS A 597 18.76 -14.89 25.69
N ILE A 598 18.61 -15.79 26.67
CA ILE A 598 17.98 -17.09 26.49
C ILE A 598 16.55 -17.01 26.98
N ILE A 599 15.63 -17.33 26.09
CA ILE A 599 14.19 -17.19 26.30
C ILE A 599 13.56 -18.56 26.17
N THR A 600 12.75 -18.94 27.14
CA THR A 600 11.95 -20.17 27.06
C THR A 600 10.50 -19.78 26.83
N LYS A 601 9.86 -20.34 25.79
CA LYS A 601 8.41 -20.18 25.56
C LYS A 601 7.75 -21.51 25.22
N LYS A 602 6.42 -21.56 25.32
CA LYS A 602 5.65 -22.74 24.91
C LYS A 602 5.47 -22.73 23.39
N GLY A 603 5.91 -23.80 22.75
CA GLY A 603 5.68 -24.07 21.33
C GLY A 603 4.24 -24.46 21.02
N ALA A 604 3.94 -24.65 19.74
CA ALA A 604 2.61 -25.01 19.25
C ALA A 604 2.11 -26.38 19.76
N ASP A 605 3.03 -27.28 20.10
CA ASP A 605 2.80 -28.61 20.67
C ASP A 605 2.87 -28.64 22.20
N ASN A 606 2.92 -27.47 22.84
CA ASN A 606 3.20 -27.26 24.28
C ASN A 606 4.62 -27.67 24.73
N ALA A 607 5.55 -28.00 23.82
CA ALA A 607 6.95 -28.20 24.19
C ALA A 607 7.55 -26.89 24.71
N GLN A 608 8.53 -27.01 25.61
CA GLN A 608 9.33 -25.86 26.05
C GLN A 608 10.39 -25.59 25.00
N GLU A 609 10.21 -24.56 24.20
CA GLU A 609 11.14 -24.11 23.17
C GLU A 609 12.17 -23.16 23.78
N VAL A 610 13.44 -23.34 23.42
CA VAL A 610 14.53 -22.44 23.81
C VAL A 610 14.95 -21.61 22.60
N TRP A 611 14.85 -20.30 22.78
CA TRP A 611 15.23 -19.29 21.82
C TRP A 611 16.41 -18.49 22.35
N LEU A 612 17.26 -18.03 21.44
CA LEU A 612 18.41 -17.19 21.72
C LEU A 612 18.29 -15.92 20.91
N LYS A 613 18.47 -14.76 21.55
CA LYS A 613 18.62 -13.46 20.88
C LYS A 613 19.92 -12.77 21.30
N VAL A 614 20.54 -12.05 20.37
CA VAL A 614 21.78 -11.30 20.61
C VAL A 614 21.52 -9.84 20.31
N LYS A 615 21.83 -8.94 21.26
CA LYS A 615 21.69 -7.49 21.08
C LYS A 615 23.00 -6.89 20.57
N LEU A 616 22.98 -6.24 19.40
CA LEU A 616 24.17 -5.66 18.77
C LEU A 616 24.37 -4.17 19.09
N HIS A 617 23.72 -3.64 20.14
CA HIS A 617 23.75 -2.20 20.48
C HIS A 617 23.47 -1.25 19.31
N SER A 618 22.56 -1.63 18.41
CA SER A 618 22.16 -0.79 17.27
C SER A 618 21.43 0.49 17.73
N PHE A 619 21.87 1.67 17.26
CA PHE A 619 21.20 2.97 17.48
C PHE A 619 21.36 3.90 16.27
N SER A 620 20.62 5.01 16.21
CA SER A 620 20.56 5.91 15.04
C SER A 620 21.94 6.36 14.51
N ALA A 621 22.87 6.68 15.41
CA ALA A 621 24.22 7.13 15.09
C ALA A 621 25.23 6.00 14.79
N SER A 622 24.91 4.74 15.09
CA SER A 622 25.74 3.57 14.78
C SER A 622 24.81 2.34 14.66
N PRO A 623 24.04 2.26 13.56
CA PRO A 623 23.14 1.15 13.35
C PRO A 623 23.95 -0.11 13.07
N GLU A 624 23.56 -1.21 13.68
CA GLU A 624 24.16 -2.53 13.52
C GLU A 624 23.12 -3.51 12.99
N ALA A 625 23.56 -4.42 12.12
CA ALA A 625 22.74 -5.51 11.61
C ALA A 625 23.63 -6.71 11.26
N ALA A 626 23.24 -7.93 11.66
CA ALA A 626 24.03 -9.12 11.38
C ALA A 626 23.16 -10.37 11.17
N GLN A 627 23.71 -11.36 10.47
CA GLN A 627 23.27 -12.75 10.55
C GLN A 627 23.82 -13.39 11.83
N LEU A 628 23.16 -14.45 12.31
CA LEU A 628 23.58 -15.21 13.49
C LEU A 628 23.63 -16.70 13.20
N LYS A 629 24.70 -17.34 13.65
CA LYS A 629 24.87 -18.79 13.65
C LYS A 629 25.19 -19.25 15.06
N ALA A 630 24.40 -20.20 15.57
CA ALA A 630 24.64 -20.87 16.83
C ALA A 630 24.95 -22.35 16.57
N THR A 631 26.11 -22.82 17.02
CA THR A 631 26.56 -24.21 16.83
C THR A 631 26.76 -24.88 18.18
N SER A 632 26.02 -25.96 18.46
CA SER A 632 26.16 -26.71 19.71
C SER A 632 27.41 -27.60 19.71
N SER A 633 27.85 -28.01 20.90
CA SER A 633 28.88 -29.03 21.08
C SER A 633 28.51 -30.40 20.48
N SER A 634 27.22 -30.65 20.22
CA SER A 634 26.71 -31.84 19.52
C SER A 634 26.67 -31.69 17.99
N GLY A 635 27.05 -30.53 17.44
CA GLY A 635 27.04 -30.25 16.01
C GLY A 635 25.72 -29.74 15.45
N LYS A 636 24.71 -29.45 16.30
CA LYS A 636 23.45 -28.84 15.88
C LYS A 636 23.70 -27.38 15.51
N VAL A 637 23.16 -26.95 14.36
CA VAL A 637 23.29 -25.57 13.86
C VAL A 637 21.92 -24.90 13.78
N ALA A 638 21.80 -23.73 14.40
CA ALA A 638 20.65 -22.84 14.29
C ALA A 638 21.07 -21.51 13.65
N LEU A 639 20.27 -20.99 12.72
CA LEU A 639 20.62 -19.85 11.88
C LEU A 639 19.53 -18.76 11.91
N CYS A 640 19.96 -17.52 12.01
CA CYS A 640 19.22 -16.33 11.63
C CYS A 640 19.85 -15.87 10.30
N GLU A 641 19.20 -16.20 9.20
CA GLU A 641 19.75 -15.96 7.86
C GLU A 641 19.50 -14.53 7.36
N SER A 642 18.51 -13.81 7.92
CA SER A 642 18.30 -12.39 7.67
C SER A 642 19.25 -11.54 8.50
N PHE A 643 19.57 -10.34 7.99
CA PHE A 643 20.33 -9.34 8.74
C PHE A 643 19.39 -8.56 9.67
N GLU A 644 19.61 -8.67 10.97
CA GLU A 644 18.78 -8.09 12.02
C GLU A 644 19.65 -7.29 13.00
N GLY A 645 19.12 -6.22 13.61
CA GLY A 645 19.81 -5.52 14.70
C GLY A 645 19.78 -6.27 16.02
N ILE A 646 18.84 -7.21 16.15
CA ILE A 646 18.76 -8.18 17.24
C ILE A 646 18.51 -9.57 16.62
N PRO A 647 19.54 -10.22 16.05
CA PRO A 647 19.35 -11.53 15.43
C PRO A 647 18.96 -12.57 16.48
N TYR A 648 18.04 -13.46 16.09
CA TYR A 648 17.44 -14.45 16.98
C TYR A 648 17.27 -15.80 16.30
N VAL A 649 17.41 -16.88 17.07
CA VAL A 649 17.38 -18.26 16.59
C VAL A 649 16.64 -19.19 17.54
N PHE A 650 15.98 -20.19 16.97
CA PHE A 650 15.43 -21.32 17.73
C PHE A 650 16.51 -22.39 17.90
N LEU A 651 16.90 -22.69 19.15
CA LEU A 651 17.93 -23.68 19.44
C LEU A 651 17.36 -25.11 19.48
N GLY A 652 16.11 -25.26 19.90
CA GLY A 652 15.45 -26.56 20.04
C GLY A 652 14.58 -26.66 21.29
N ASN A 653 14.10 -27.87 21.58
CA ASN A 653 13.35 -28.13 22.81
C ASN A 653 14.29 -28.10 24.02
N LYS A 654 13.81 -27.60 25.16
CA LYS A 654 14.61 -27.46 26.40
C LYS A 654 15.32 -28.75 26.80
N LYS A 655 14.65 -29.90 26.68
CA LYS A 655 15.23 -31.21 27.02
C LYS A 655 16.42 -31.61 26.12
N GLU A 656 16.49 -31.07 24.91
CA GLU A 656 17.51 -31.41 23.92
C GLU A 656 18.73 -30.50 24.00
N VAL A 657 18.55 -29.24 24.43
CA VAL A 657 19.59 -28.20 24.29
C VAL A 657 20.22 -27.77 25.61
N VAL A 658 19.59 -28.08 26.74
CA VAL A 658 20.14 -27.82 28.08
C VAL A 658 21.40 -28.68 28.29
N ASN A 659 22.35 -28.15 29.06
CA ASN A 659 23.68 -28.70 29.30
C ASN A 659 24.57 -28.80 28.05
N GLN A 660 24.30 -28.02 27.02
CA GLN A 660 25.17 -27.91 25.85
C GLN A 660 25.90 -26.57 25.84
N LYS A 661 27.16 -26.61 25.40
CA LYS A 661 27.93 -25.42 25.06
C LYS A 661 27.61 -25.02 23.62
N TRP A 662 27.38 -23.74 23.39
CA TRP A 662 27.05 -23.19 22.09
C TRP A 662 28.09 -22.15 21.67
N GLN A 663 28.64 -22.29 20.48
CA GLN A 663 29.42 -21.26 19.81
C GLN A 663 28.47 -20.32 19.07
N LEU A 664 28.55 -19.04 19.36
CA LEU A 664 27.81 -17.99 18.68
C LEU A 664 28.73 -17.26 17.71
N GLU A 665 28.31 -17.11 16.47
CA GLU A 665 29.01 -16.36 15.42
C GLU A 665 28.03 -15.37 14.80
N VAL A 666 28.33 -14.08 14.86
CA VAL A 666 27.59 -13.02 14.15
C VAL A 666 28.42 -12.48 13.01
N LYS A 667 27.75 -12.11 11.91
CA LYS A 667 28.40 -11.58 10.71
C LYS A 667 27.57 -10.46 10.09
N ASP A 668 28.19 -9.31 9.87
CA ASP A 668 27.54 -8.15 9.26
C ASP A 668 27.47 -8.28 7.71
N PRO A 669 26.79 -7.35 7.01
CA PRO A 669 26.71 -7.34 5.54
C PRO A 669 28.04 -7.12 4.80
N TYR A 670 29.10 -6.75 5.51
CA TYR A 670 30.44 -6.49 4.96
C TYR A 670 31.45 -7.60 5.30
N GLY A 671 30.99 -8.66 5.96
CA GLY A 671 31.80 -9.83 6.33
C GLY A 671 32.56 -9.69 7.66
N ASN A 672 32.41 -8.57 8.37
CA ASN A 672 32.99 -8.40 9.71
C ASN A 672 32.30 -9.40 10.65
N LYS A 673 33.08 -10.09 11.49
CA LYS A 673 32.57 -11.20 12.30
C LYS A 673 33.06 -11.14 13.74
N TYR A 674 32.19 -11.54 14.65
CA TYR A 674 32.49 -11.71 16.06
C TYR A 674 32.01 -13.08 16.54
N MET A 675 32.76 -13.68 17.47
CA MET A 675 32.53 -15.05 17.92
C MET A 675 32.74 -15.19 19.42
N THR A 676 31.84 -15.91 20.08
CA THR A 676 31.96 -16.24 21.51
C THR A 676 31.31 -17.59 21.82
N TYR A 677 31.38 -18.03 23.08
CA TYR A 677 30.76 -19.26 23.56
C TYR A 677 29.83 -18.98 24.73
N ILE A 678 28.71 -19.70 24.78
CA ILE A 678 27.80 -19.69 25.92
C ILE A 678 27.55 -21.10 26.43
N ASP A 679 27.26 -21.22 27.72
CA ASP A 679 26.82 -22.46 28.33
C ASP A 679 25.32 -22.34 28.67
N LEU A 680 24.51 -23.29 28.18
CA LEU A 680 23.10 -23.37 28.54
C LEU A 680 22.93 -24.32 29.73
N HIS A 681 22.60 -23.77 30.89
CA HIS A 681 22.34 -24.52 32.12
C HIS A 681 20.87 -24.93 32.29
#